data_AF-A0A284QPX3-F1
#
_entry.id   AF-A0A284QPX3-F1
#
_cell.length_a   1.000
_cell.length_b   1.000
_cell.length_c   1.000
_cell.angle_alpha   90.00
_cell.angle_beta   90.00
_cell.angle_gamma   90.00
#
_symmetry.space_group_name_H-M   'P 1'
#
loop_
_entity.id
_entity.type
_entity.pdbx_description
1 polymer ?
#
loop_
_entity_poly.entity_id
_entity_poly.type
_entity_poly.pdbx_seq_one_letter_code
_entity_poly.pdbx_strand_id
1 'polypeptide(L)'
;MSGPSVIRRQTRPKSADVGGLHLATASESQGHGWVGSSSALQTQFAELLSDMYNETLNTVSESSHDFTVSADLSPDVRRRLICSLNSWSFEPHKLPPEEVLACTMLLFEGLFRIDGMKEAVGVSLQQMGPFIHHLRQIYRYENSYHNFEHALDVLQASYSFLRSAGMVPSLAILLYNGRMWRSRRPYDSGPLVTSLGLCDLFLVCIAAIGHDVGHPGFTNLFMKNAQTPLSVVFNDHSALEQMHCSLLLRMMQHHGLGAVLERPRARRLLWETVMATDMSVHAAFMERFSRTVAGEAASITQRKTLMCQAIMKCSDISNPSRPYHVSQHWATALMAEWTSQAQYEKSLALPCTVQSSETPLSEANSQVFFIKTFARPLLELVAKAVPEMQMYAAQCTSNLHTWEMRKADLERQPMPAKVTKKIDEYNDYNNAFPLTLPLTHNPEWIYLPLEVIDEVIQHNHNDTPALKSSSLVSKSWRVASLRYLFSYADFSSPEDLSRWTNIGLSLLHVIKFVRAARFSPGARLKDLELSILDDEFPPSLPDSEERLAAIEQILSNPSRNASNPANIPIPKMPQVTVFEWSTSKIRIRVTPETQQLISAFISVAELVFSGSFINVAHAKTFFGLFPPLRTLQMNRVEISRSDSSEFDPPFVFAGNLTKLRELTIEKSLTPLDWLVHEVLAISRPASLRRITYSDTSTFSADALGYLLSLSARSLEVLFVPARAASKFPTFTTPSFISLVSLTLSIEFETQTILLDLQLCTDALEILPSAPKLTEFVLQLYAYSSADIAIIMKEGVFDWARLADTVLWRFPTLKRFVFRVSMDKELSPMENEAINMFVPKALPGTLGRRLVVEWIKSYGRRQRWELL
;
A
#
# COMPACT_ATOMS: atom_id res chain seq x y z
N MET A 1 10.00 30.42 63.00
CA MET A 1 10.54 30.30 61.62
C MET A 1 10.32 28.86 61.15
N SER A 2 9.97 28.70 59.87
CA SER A 2 9.70 27.45 59.12
C SER A 2 8.55 26.57 59.62
N GLY A 3 7.44 26.57 58.86
CA GLY A 3 6.23 25.77 59.12
C GLY A 3 6.37 24.27 58.80
N PRO A 4 5.44 23.42 59.30
CA PRO A 4 5.59 21.98 59.31
C PRO A 4 5.06 21.28 58.04
N SER A 5 5.69 20.15 57.77
CA SER A 5 5.59 19.24 56.64
C SER A 5 4.19 18.64 56.41
N VAL A 6 3.73 18.67 55.15
CA VAL A 6 2.54 17.92 54.70
C VAL A 6 2.97 16.64 53.98
N ILE A 7 2.38 15.55 54.46
CA ILE A 7 2.60 14.14 54.12
C ILE A 7 2.30 13.86 52.64
N ARG A 8 3.26 13.26 51.91
CA ARG A 8 3.06 12.68 50.57
C ARG A 8 2.05 11.53 50.65
N ARG A 9 0.87 11.69 50.07
CA ARG A 9 -0.03 10.58 49.73
C ARG A 9 0.59 9.78 48.59
N GLN A 10 1.05 8.57 48.89
CA GLN A 10 1.36 7.55 47.90
C GLN A 10 0.12 7.28 47.04
N THR A 11 0.21 7.60 45.75
CA THR A 11 -0.73 7.15 44.73
C THR A 11 -0.53 5.65 44.52
N ARG A 12 -1.58 4.86 44.79
CA ARG A 12 -1.63 3.44 44.43
C ARG A 12 -1.48 3.29 42.90
N PRO A 13 -0.69 2.32 42.40
CA PRO A 13 -0.62 2.03 40.98
C PRO A 13 -1.96 1.46 40.50
N LYS A 14 -2.56 2.09 39.48
CA LYS A 14 -3.72 1.54 38.77
C LYS A 14 -3.24 0.73 37.57
N SER A 15 -3.75 -0.51 37.53
CA SER A 15 -3.67 -1.55 36.50
C SER A 15 -2.38 -2.40 36.45
N ALA A 16 -2.58 -3.69 36.65
CA ALA A 16 -1.60 -4.76 36.62
C ALA A 16 -1.17 -5.18 35.18
N ASP A 17 -1.43 -4.34 34.17
CA ASP A 17 -1.29 -4.72 32.75
C ASP A 17 -0.06 -4.13 32.05
N VAL A 18 0.75 -3.31 32.74
CA VAL A 18 2.01 -2.79 32.17
C VAL A 18 3.15 -3.80 32.29
N GLY A 19 3.11 -4.66 33.32
CA GLY A 19 4.13 -5.69 33.56
C GLY A 19 4.16 -6.79 32.49
N GLY A 20 3.02 -7.13 31.88
CA GLY A 20 2.94 -8.13 30.82
C GLY A 20 3.47 -7.65 29.47
N LEU A 21 3.47 -6.34 29.22
CA LEU A 21 3.93 -5.75 27.96
C LEU A 21 5.44 -5.43 28.00
N HIS A 22 5.97 -5.05 29.18
CA HIS A 22 7.41 -4.85 29.38
C HIS A 22 8.22 -6.14 29.12
N LEU A 23 7.66 -7.30 29.46
CA LEU A 23 8.25 -8.61 29.16
C LEU A 23 8.26 -8.97 27.66
N ALA A 24 7.55 -8.23 26.80
CA ALA A 24 7.36 -8.57 25.39
C ALA A 24 8.19 -7.71 24.41
N THR A 25 8.88 -6.66 24.86
CA THR A 25 9.39 -5.60 23.96
C THR A 25 10.81 -5.11 24.23
N ALA A 26 11.61 -5.74 25.09
CA ALA A 26 12.97 -5.26 25.39
C ALA A 26 14.01 -5.78 24.37
N SER A 27 14.48 -4.89 23.48
CA SER A 27 15.80 -4.97 22.84
C SER A 27 16.36 -3.55 22.68
N GLU A 28 17.46 -3.26 23.36
CA GLU A 28 18.11 -1.95 23.48
C GLU A 28 19.12 -1.73 22.36
N SER A 29 18.97 -0.63 21.60
CA SER A 29 20.06 0.23 21.10
C SER A 29 19.53 1.20 20.03
N GLN A 30 19.48 2.51 20.31
CA GLN A 30 19.75 3.61 19.36
C GLN A 30 19.55 4.99 20.02
N GLY A 31 20.41 5.96 19.64
CA GLY A 31 20.70 7.23 20.32
C GLY A 31 19.75 8.42 20.09
N HIS A 32 20.19 9.61 20.52
CA HIS A 32 19.38 10.76 20.96
C HIS A 32 18.81 11.70 19.86
N GLY A 33 17.50 12.00 19.92
CA GLY A 33 16.76 13.02 19.14
C GLY A 33 16.07 14.07 20.02
N TRP A 34 15.23 14.94 19.43
CA TRP A 34 14.66 16.24 19.90
C TRP A 34 14.03 16.29 21.32
N VAL A 35 13.85 15.15 21.97
CA VAL A 35 13.40 15.09 23.36
C VAL A 35 14.40 14.23 24.13
N GLY A 36 15.24 14.88 24.94
CA GLY A 36 16.19 14.21 25.82
C GLY A 36 15.53 13.08 26.62
N SER A 37 16.22 11.94 26.67
CA SER A 37 15.98 10.76 27.51
C SER A 37 14.54 10.52 28.00
N SER A 38 13.82 9.61 27.35
CA SER A 38 13.14 8.47 28.00
C SER A 38 12.21 7.79 27.00
N SER A 39 11.94 6.51 27.24
CA SER A 39 10.96 5.66 26.57
C SER A 39 9.49 6.17 26.60
N ALA A 40 9.27 7.47 26.82
CA ALA A 40 7.97 8.15 26.90
C ALA A 40 7.39 8.57 25.54
N LEU A 41 8.18 8.49 24.45
CA LEU A 41 7.80 8.99 23.12
C LEU A 41 6.59 8.27 22.51
N GLN A 42 6.40 6.97 22.74
CA GLN A 42 5.33 6.20 22.07
C GLN A 42 3.90 6.54 22.54
N THR A 43 3.73 6.98 23.79
CA THR A 43 2.43 7.44 24.33
C THR A 43 2.05 8.83 23.85
N GLN A 44 3.04 9.72 23.68
CA GLN A 44 2.82 11.11 23.23
C GLN A 44 2.31 11.19 21.79
N PHE A 45 2.67 10.26 20.90
CA PHE A 45 2.24 10.29 19.49
C PHE A 45 0.75 10.09 19.27
N ALA A 46 0.06 9.49 20.23
CA ALA A 46 -1.33 9.17 20.07
C ALA A 46 -2.25 9.89 21.06
N GLU A 47 -1.69 10.39 22.17
CA GLU A 47 -2.19 11.59 22.81
C GLU A 47 -2.28 12.71 21.78
N LEU A 48 -1.23 12.93 20.99
CA LEU A 48 -1.22 13.86 19.86
C LEU A 48 -2.27 13.55 18.78
N LEU A 49 -2.42 12.31 18.31
CA LEU A 49 -3.49 12.00 17.34
C LEU A 49 -4.89 12.22 17.93
N SER A 50 -5.05 11.99 19.24
CA SER A 50 -6.27 12.30 19.98
C SER A 50 -6.44 13.80 20.15
N ASP A 51 -5.39 14.56 20.40
CA ASP A 51 -5.37 16.01 20.54
C ASP A 51 -5.67 16.66 19.19
N MET A 52 -5.03 16.22 18.11
CA MET A 52 -5.36 16.60 16.74
C MET A 52 -6.81 16.26 16.38
N TYR A 53 -7.31 15.10 16.79
CA TYR A 53 -8.70 14.69 16.56
C TYR A 53 -9.68 15.55 17.36
N ASN A 54 -9.40 15.79 18.65
CA ASN A 54 -10.20 16.56 19.57
C ASN A 54 -10.18 18.04 19.25
N GLU A 55 -9.05 18.57 18.82
CA GLU A 55 -8.92 19.94 18.34
C GLU A 55 -9.60 20.07 16.99
N THR A 56 -9.41 19.13 16.06
CA THR A 56 -10.25 19.09 14.85
C THR A 56 -11.73 19.06 15.20
N LEU A 57 -12.15 18.28 16.20
CA LEU A 57 -13.52 18.25 16.67
C LEU A 57 -13.94 19.52 17.40
N ASN A 58 -13.08 20.17 18.17
CA ASN A 58 -13.36 21.41 18.90
C ASN A 58 -13.44 22.56 17.91
N THR A 59 -12.47 22.71 17.01
CA THR A 59 -12.54 23.56 15.82
C THR A 59 -13.83 23.28 15.04
N VAL A 60 -14.24 22.00 14.93
CA VAL A 60 -15.50 21.62 14.27
C VAL A 60 -16.78 21.91 15.11
N SER A 61 -16.70 21.91 16.44
CA SER A 61 -17.86 21.98 17.34
C SER A 61 -18.09 23.37 17.95
N GLU A 62 -17.05 24.21 18.03
CA GLU A 62 -17.07 25.54 18.67
C GLU A 62 -17.95 26.58 17.95
N SER A 63 -18.39 26.31 16.71
CA SER A 63 -19.16 27.28 15.91
C SER A 63 -20.69 27.01 15.85
N SER A 64 -21.26 26.40 16.89
CA SER A 64 -22.70 26.09 16.96
C SER A 64 -23.59 27.14 17.67
N HIS A 65 -23.19 28.42 17.66
CA HIS A 65 -24.07 29.52 18.10
C HIS A 65 -24.52 30.38 16.91
N ASP A 66 -25.78 30.16 16.50
CA ASP A 66 -26.66 31.05 15.72
C ASP A 66 -25.97 31.98 14.69
N PHE A 67 -25.61 31.43 13.53
CA PHE A 67 -25.19 32.25 12.39
C PHE A 67 -26.26 32.27 11.30
N THR A 68 -26.96 33.40 11.21
CA THR A 68 -27.68 33.81 10.00
C THR A 68 -26.67 34.10 8.91
N VAL A 69 -26.83 33.45 7.74
CA VAL A 69 -26.12 33.79 6.50
C VAL A 69 -26.09 35.31 6.33
N SER A 70 -24.89 35.88 6.18
CA SER A 70 -24.61 37.32 6.10
C SER A 70 -25.64 38.10 5.29
N ALA A 71 -25.96 39.30 5.77
CA ALA A 71 -26.83 40.32 5.21
C ALA A 71 -26.82 40.35 3.67
N ASP A 72 -28.00 40.44 3.05
CA ASP A 72 -28.19 40.55 1.61
C ASP A 72 -27.21 41.59 1.02
N LEU A 73 -26.25 41.12 0.20
CA LEU A 73 -25.35 42.01 -0.53
C LEU A 73 -26.20 42.99 -1.34
N SER A 74 -25.83 44.27 -1.30
CA SER A 74 -26.50 45.23 -2.16
C SER A 74 -26.38 44.80 -3.63
N PRO A 75 -27.40 45.03 -4.47
CA PRO A 75 -27.39 44.61 -5.87
C PRO A 75 -26.14 45.08 -6.64
N ASP A 76 -25.61 46.25 -6.31
CA ASP A 76 -24.42 46.82 -6.95
C ASP A 76 -23.13 46.13 -6.51
N VAL A 77 -22.98 45.82 -5.21
CA VAL A 77 -21.84 45.04 -4.70
C VAL A 77 -21.86 43.64 -5.32
N ARG A 78 -23.01 42.96 -5.29
CA ARG A 78 -23.17 41.64 -5.90
C ARG A 78 -22.79 41.64 -7.38
N ARG A 79 -23.24 42.65 -8.14
CA ARG A 79 -22.88 42.81 -9.57
C ARG A 79 -21.38 43.02 -9.75
N ARG A 80 -20.75 43.89 -8.95
CA ARG A 80 -19.29 44.13 -8.99
C ARG A 80 -18.50 42.84 -8.72
N LEU A 81 -18.87 42.08 -7.70
CA LEU A 81 -18.21 40.81 -7.36
C LEU A 81 -18.36 39.77 -8.48
N ILE A 82 -19.55 39.63 -9.06
CA ILE A 82 -19.78 38.73 -10.21
C ILE A 82 -18.89 39.14 -11.40
N CYS A 83 -18.76 40.44 -11.68
CA CYS A 83 -17.88 40.93 -12.74
C CYS A 83 -16.40 40.65 -12.42
N SER A 84 -15.98 40.88 -11.17
CA SER A 84 -14.62 40.62 -10.70
C SER A 84 -14.24 39.14 -10.81
N LEU A 85 -15.10 38.24 -10.32
CA LEU A 85 -14.91 36.78 -10.39
C LEU A 85 -14.90 36.22 -11.82
N ASN A 86 -15.58 36.89 -12.76
CA ASN A 86 -15.53 36.51 -14.18
C ASN A 86 -14.22 36.92 -14.88
N SER A 87 -13.40 37.76 -14.24
CA SER A 87 -12.13 38.25 -14.75
C SER A 87 -10.97 37.38 -14.30
N TRP A 88 -9.96 37.21 -15.17
CA TRP A 88 -8.72 36.55 -14.79
C TRP A 88 -7.83 37.42 -13.90
N SER A 89 -8.08 38.73 -13.87
CA SER A 89 -7.45 39.73 -12.98
C SER A 89 -8.12 39.82 -11.60
N PHE A 90 -8.74 38.75 -11.13
CA PHE A 90 -9.36 38.71 -9.81
C PHE A 90 -8.30 38.83 -8.71
N GLU A 91 -8.58 39.62 -7.67
CA GLU A 91 -7.63 39.96 -6.60
C GLU A 91 -8.31 39.80 -5.23
N PRO A 92 -8.39 38.58 -4.67
CA PRO A 92 -9.11 38.34 -3.42
C PRO A 92 -8.49 39.07 -2.23
N HIS A 93 -7.16 39.24 -2.22
CA HIS A 93 -6.41 39.96 -1.19
C HIS A 93 -6.75 41.45 -1.05
N LYS A 94 -7.47 42.05 -2.02
CA LYS A 94 -7.93 43.45 -1.95
C LYS A 94 -9.38 43.58 -1.48
N LEU A 95 -10.08 42.46 -1.31
CA LEU A 95 -11.48 42.46 -0.92
C LEU A 95 -11.59 42.50 0.62
N PRO A 96 -12.63 43.14 1.16
CA PRO A 96 -12.90 43.04 2.58
C PRO A 96 -13.36 41.62 2.96
N PRO A 97 -13.15 41.21 4.21
CA PRO A 97 -13.49 39.88 4.74
C PRO A 97 -14.85 39.32 4.30
N GLU A 98 -15.91 40.11 4.37
CA GLU A 98 -17.26 39.71 4.01
C GLU A 98 -17.43 39.46 2.50
N GLU A 99 -16.72 40.20 1.66
CA GLU A 99 -16.76 40.04 0.21
C GLU A 99 -15.98 38.79 -0.25
N VAL A 100 -14.94 38.38 0.47
CA VAL A 100 -14.21 37.12 0.23
C VAL A 100 -15.15 35.91 0.41
N LEU A 101 -15.92 35.89 1.49
CA LEU A 101 -16.94 34.86 1.73
C LEU A 101 -18.06 34.89 0.68
N ALA A 102 -18.57 36.09 0.38
CA ALA A 102 -19.57 36.29 -0.66
C ALA A 102 -19.11 35.76 -2.03
N CYS A 103 -17.85 36.02 -2.40
CA CYS A 103 -17.25 35.52 -3.64
C CYS A 103 -17.24 33.98 -3.69
N THR A 104 -16.89 33.33 -2.59
CA THR A 104 -16.94 31.86 -2.48
C THR A 104 -18.36 31.35 -2.70
N MET A 105 -19.35 31.96 -2.04
CA MET A 105 -20.76 31.60 -2.21
C MET A 105 -21.26 31.81 -3.65
N LEU A 106 -20.84 32.89 -4.31
CA LEU A 106 -21.19 33.17 -5.71
C LEU A 106 -20.64 32.11 -6.68
N LEU A 107 -19.43 31.59 -6.44
CA LEU A 107 -18.85 30.52 -7.26
C LEU A 107 -19.67 29.23 -7.13
N PHE A 108 -20.06 28.85 -5.91
CA PHE A 108 -20.96 27.71 -5.71
C PHE A 108 -22.37 27.97 -6.26
N GLU A 109 -22.92 29.18 -6.12
CA GLU A 109 -24.20 29.52 -6.75
C GLU A 109 -24.14 29.34 -8.28
N GLY A 110 -23.01 29.70 -8.91
CA GLY A 110 -22.72 29.42 -10.31
C GLY A 110 -22.77 27.94 -10.67
N LEU A 111 -22.16 27.08 -9.85
CA LEU A 111 -22.24 25.62 -10.02
C LEU A 111 -23.68 25.10 -9.87
N PHE A 112 -24.44 25.62 -8.90
CA PHE A 112 -25.84 25.25 -8.71
C PHE A 112 -26.79 25.80 -9.79
N ARG A 113 -26.32 26.67 -10.71
CA ARG A 113 -27.03 26.99 -11.94
C ARG A 113 -26.86 25.93 -13.04
N ILE A 114 -26.06 24.89 -12.84
CA ILE A 114 -25.97 23.76 -13.77
C ILE A 114 -27.19 22.86 -13.58
N ASP A 115 -27.91 22.59 -14.67
CA ASP A 115 -29.09 21.71 -14.65
C ASP A 115 -28.73 20.31 -14.13
N GLY A 116 -29.48 19.82 -13.14
CA GLY A 116 -29.23 18.54 -12.48
C GLY A 116 -28.14 18.53 -11.40
N MET A 117 -27.49 19.67 -11.08
CA MET A 117 -26.41 19.70 -10.08
C MET A 117 -26.88 19.26 -8.70
N LYS A 118 -27.99 19.82 -8.21
CA LYS A 118 -28.52 19.52 -6.86
C LYS A 118 -28.81 18.02 -6.70
N GLU A 119 -29.42 17.40 -7.70
CA GLU A 119 -29.73 15.97 -7.74
C GLU A 119 -28.45 15.13 -7.85
N ALA A 120 -27.46 15.62 -8.61
CA ALA A 120 -26.18 14.95 -8.82
C ALA A 120 -25.21 15.06 -7.63
N VAL A 121 -25.44 15.94 -6.66
CA VAL A 121 -24.63 15.99 -5.42
C VAL A 121 -25.43 15.59 -4.18
N GLY A 122 -26.75 15.79 -4.17
CA GLY A 122 -27.60 15.53 -2.98
C GLY A 122 -27.46 16.59 -1.88
N VAL A 123 -26.97 17.78 -2.23
CA VAL A 123 -26.71 18.91 -1.33
C VAL A 123 -27.36 20.17 -1.91
N SER A 124 -27.86 21.06 -1.06
CA SER A 124 -28.39 22.36 -1.44
C SER A 124 -27.37 23.48 -1.24
N LEU A 125 -27.51 24.57 -2.01
CA LEU A 125 -26.67 25.76 -1.85
C LEU A 125 -26.72 26.34 -0.42
N GLN A 126 -27.85 26.23 0.27
CA GLN A 126 -28.01 26.73 1.65
C GLN A 126 -27.07 26.03 2.64
N GLN A 127 -26.76 24.75 2.41
CA GLN A 127 -25.83 23.99 3.25
C GLN A 127 -24.36 24.41 3.05
N MET A 128 -24.05 25.10 1.93
CA MET A 128 -22.69 25.57 1.66
C MET A 128 -22.28 26.74 2.57
N GLY A 129 -23.22 27.57 3.00
CA GLY A 129 -22.94 28.75 3.82
C GLY A 129 -22.22 28.43 5.13
N PRO A 130 -22.83 27.61 6.02
CA PRO A 130 -22.19 27.19 7.27
C PRO A 130 -20.85 26.48 7.05
N PHE A 131 -20.77 25.62 6.03
CA PHE A 131 -19.55 24.92 5.65
C PHE A 131 -18.42 25.88 5.30
N ILE A 132 -18.66 26.86 4.42
CA ILE A 132 -17.64 27.82 3.96
C ILE A 132 -17.21 28.77 5.08
N HIS A 133 -18.16 29.26 5.88
CA HIS A 133 -17.85 30.12 7.02
C HIS A 133 -16.92 29.44 8.01
N HIS A 134 -17.23 28.19 8.32
CA HIS A 134 -16.43 27.40 9.24
C HIS A 134 -15.06 27.08 8.63
N LEU A 135 -15.02 26.63 7.36
CA LEU A 135 -13.78 26.38 6.64
C LEU A 135 -12.81 27.58 6.72
N ARG A 136 -13.34 28.80 6.53
CA ARG A 136 -12.57 30.03 6.67
C ARG A 136 -11.94 30.21 8.06
N GLN A 137 -12.63 29.84 9.13
CA GLN A 137 -12.12 30.00 10.50
C GLN A 137 -10.91 29.10 10.79
N ILE A 138 -10.75 28.00 10.05
CA ILE A 138 -9.62 27.08 10.20
C ILE A 138 -8.40 27.56 9.40
N TYR A 139 -8.63 28.28 8.31
CA TYR A 139 -7.53 28.95 7.60
C TYR A 139 -6.94 30.06 8.48
N ARG A 140 -5.61 30.05 8.59
CA ARG A 140 -4.89 31.03 9.41
C ARG A 140 -4.74 32.33 8.66
N TYR A 141 -5.13 33.43 9.31
CA TYR A 141 -5.05 34.76 8.71
C TYR A 141 -3.61 35.30 8.74
N GLU A 142 -2.75 34.77 9.61
CA GLU A 142 -1.36 35.16 9.79
C GLU A 142 -0.46 34.64 8.65
N ASN A 143 -0.88 33.57 7.99
CA ASN A 143 -0.16 33.05 6.82
C ASN A 143 -0.22 34.09 5.71
N SER A 144 0.94 34.47 5.19
CA SER A 144 1.02 35.44 4.09
C SER A 144 0.50 34.85 2.77
N TYR A 145 0.72 33.55 2.54
CA TYR A 145 0.33 32.86 1.31
C TYR A 145 -0.75 31.79 1.57
N HIS A 146 -0.51 30.80 2.43
CA HIS A 146 -1.45 29.67 2.62
C HIS A 146 -2.62 30.05 3.55
N ASN A 147 -3.46 31.00 3.10
CA ASN A 147 -4.63 31.54 3.80
C ASN A 147 -5.92 31.34 2.98
N PHE A 148 -7.05 31.84 3.49
CA PHE A 148 -8.36 31.65 2.84
C PHE A 148 -8.48 32.39 1.51
N GLU A 149 -7.80 33.53 1.36
CA GLU A 149 -7.75 34.31 0.12
C GLU A 149 -7.03 33.54 -1.00
N HIS A 150 -5.96 32.79 -0.69
CA HIS A 150 -5.33 31.86 -1.62
C HIS A 150 -6.30 30.75 -2.01
N ALA A 151 -6.96 30.12 -1.03
CA ALA A 151 -7.96 29.08 -1.33
C ALA A 151 -9.10 29.59 -2.23
N LEU A 152 -9.55 30.83 -2.05
CA LEU A 152 -10.51 31.48 -2.95
C LEU A 152 -9.92 31.75 -4.35
N ASP A 153 -8.66 32.18 -4.46
CA ASP A 153 -8.00 32.35 -5.75
C ASP A 153 -7.93 31.02 -6.52
N VAL A 154 -7.58 29.93 -5.83
CA VAL A 154 -7.53 28.57 -6.38
C VAL A 154 -8.92 28.09 -6.81
N LEU A 155 -9.97 28.34 -6.02
CA LEU A 155 -11.35 28.04 -6.41
C LEU A 155 -11.77 28.81 -7.66
N GLN A 156 -11.45 30.10 -7.73
CA GLN A 156 -11.75 30.94 -8.89
C GLN A 156 -10.95 30.52 -10.13
N ALA A 157 -9.70 30.08 -9.96
CA ALA A 157 -8.87 29.50 -11.02
C ALA A 157 -9.50 28.22 -11.57
N SER A 158 -9.85 27.28 -10.70
CA SER A 158 -10.53 26.03 -11.06
C SER A 158 -11.82 26.29 -11.83
N TYR A 159 -12.65 27.21 -11.34
CA TYR A 159 -13.89 27.59 -12.01
C TYR A 159 -13.62 28.20 -13.40
N SER A 160 -12.61 29.06 -13.52
CA SER A 160 -12.24 29.69 -14.80
C SER A 160 -11.74 28.67 -15.82
N PHE A 161 -10.92 27.70 -15.40
CA PHE A 161 -10.45 26.62 -16.26
C PHE A 161 -11.61 25.74 -16.75
N LEU A 162 -12.49 25.34 -15.84
CA LEU A 162 -13.70 24.58 -16.17
C LEU A 162 -14.63 25.38 -17.09
N ARG A 163 -14.74 26.70 -16.91
CA ARG A 163 -15.56 27.59 -17.76
C ARG A 163 -14.99 27.64 -19.17
N SER A 164 -13.68 27.86 -19.30
CA SER A 164 -12.99 27.88 -20.59
C SER A 164 -13.11 26.52 -21.28
N ALA A 165 -13.03 25.43 -20.54
CA ALA A 165 -13.26 24.07 -21.03
C ALA A 165 -14.73 23.75 -21.38
N GLY A 166 -15.66 24.69 -21.15
CA GLY A 166 -17.09 24.52 -21.45
C GLY A 166 -17.85 23.59 -20.50
N MET A 167 -17.33 23.37 -19.30
CA MET A 167 -17.90 22.45 -18.30
C MET A 167 -18.77 23.13 -17.23
N VAL A 168 -18.58 24.44 -17.00
CA VAL A 168 -19.40 25.25 -16.07
C VAL A 168 -19.81 26.58 -16.71
N PRO A 169 -20.91 27.24 -16.27
CA PRO A 169 -21.37 28.50 -16.85
C PRO A 169 -20.42 29.67 -16.56
N SER A 170 -20.52 30.74 -17.34
CA SER A 170 -20.05 32.05 -16.87
C SER A 170 -20.87 32.51 -15.68
N LEU A 171 -20.22 33.09 -14.66
CA LEU A 171 -20.92 33.65 -13.50
C LEU A 171 -21.85 34.81 -13.85
N ALA A 172 -21.74 35.39 -15.05
CA ALA A 172 -22.71 36.36 -15.55
C ALA A 172 -24.15 35.79 -15.59
N ILE A 173 -24.32 34.45 -15.57
CA ILE A 173 -25.62 33.81 -15.42
C ILE A 173 -26.36 34.25 -14.15
N LEU A 174 -25.63 34.58 -13.08
CA LEU A 174 -26.18 35.01 -11.79
C LEU A 174 -26.81 36.41 -11.83
N LEU A 175 -26.58 37.17 -12.90
CA LEU A 175 -27.26 38.45 -13.16
C LEU A 175 -28.67 38.25 -13.72
N TYR A 176 -29.02 37.03 -14.14
CA TYR A 176 -30.34 36.69 -14.67
C TYR A 176 -31.10 35.80 -13.68
N ASN A 177 -32.28 36.26 -13.27
CA ASN A 177 -33.10 35.54 -12.31
C ASN A 177 -33.52 34.15 -12.84
N GLY A 178 -33.32 33.11 -12.02
CA GLY A 178 -33.79 31.73 -12.26
C GLY A 178 -33.21 30.99 -13.47
N ARG A 179 -32.32 31.60 -14.27
CA ARG A 179 -31.73 30.96 -15.44
C ARG A 179 -30.84 29.77 -15.04
N MET A 180 -31.08 28.61 -15.67
CA MET A 180 -30.26 27.40 -15.57
C MET A 180 -29.37 27.26 -16.81
N TRP A 181 -28.21 26.62 -16.65
CA TRP A 181 -27.24 26.33 -17.68
C TRP A 181 -27.20 24.83 -17.98
N ARG A 182 -27.05 24.49 -19.26
CA ARG A 182 -26.85 23.13 -19.73
C ARG A 182 -25.55 23.05 -20.52
N SER A 183 -24.76 22.03 -20.23
CA SER A 183 -23.55 21.74 -21.00
C SER A 183 -23.93 21.40 -22.44
N ARG A 184 -23.14 21.94 -23.38
CA ARG A 184 -23.20 21.53 -24.80
C ARG A 184 -22.27 20.35 -25.10
N ARG A 185 -21.44 19.94 -24.13
CA ARG A 185 -20.52 18.82 -24.21
C ARG A 185 -21.16 17.60 -23.56
N PRO A 186 -21.49 16.54 -24.32
CA PRO A 186 -21.97 15.29 -23.74
C PRO A 186 -20.90 14.68 -22.83
N TYR A 187 -21.34 13.92 -21.83
CA TYR A 187 -20.44 13.17 -20.97
C TYR A 187 -19.64 12.15 -21.79
N ASP A 188 -18.34 12.10 -21.53
CA ASP A 188 -17.37 11.22 -22.18
C ASP A 188 -17.35 11.30 -23.72
N SER A 189 -17.51 12.50 -24.29
CA SER A 189 -17.61 12.72 -25.74
C SER A 189 -16.27 12.81 -26.48
N GLY A 190 -15.17 12.31 -25.91
CA GLY A 190 -13.84 12.32 -26.52
C GLY A 190 -12.80 13.13 -25.75
N PRO A 191 -12.90 14.48 -25.66
CA PRO A 191 -11.91 15.30 -24.94
C PRO A 191 -11.79 14.88 -23.48
N LEU A 192 -10.56 14.87 -22.93
CA LEU A 192 -10.31 14.33 -21.59
C LEU A 192 -11.17 14.99 -20.51
N VAL A 193 -11.41 16.29 -20.62
CA VAL A 193 -12.24 17.06 -19.67
C VAL A 193 -13.71 16.63 -19.64
N THR A 194 -14.22 16.07 -20.74
CA THR A 194 -15.61 15.57 -20.81
C THR A 194 -15.80 14.26 -20.03
N SER A 195 -14.72 13.65 -19.55
CA SER A 195 -14.80 12.54 -18.60
C SER A 195 -15.36 12.95 -17.24
N LEU A 196 -15.37 14.25 -16.90
CA LEU A 196 -15.87 14.75 -15.62
C LEU A 196 -17.40 14.85 -15.62
N GLY A 197 -18.05 14.22 -14.63
CA GLY A 197 -19.47 14.36 -14.35
C GLY A 197 -19.77 15.51 -13.36
N LEU A 198 -21.05 15.80 -13.13
CA LEU A 198 -21.48 16.90 -12.24
C LEU A 198 -20.94 16.78 -10.82
N CYS A 199 -20.94 15.57 -10.26
CA CYS A 199 -20.34 15.31 -8.94
C CYS A 199 -18.82 15.56 -8.94
N ASP A 200 -18.13 15.22 -10.03
CA ASP A 200 -16.68 15.41 -10.15
C ASP A 200 -16.34 16.92 -10.20
N LEU A 201 -17.13 17.70 -10.93
CA LEU A 201 -17.01 19.18 -10.98
C LEU A 201 -17.20 19.81 -9.60
N PHE A 202 -18.22 19.36 -8.85
CA PHE A 202 -18.46 19.83 -7.49
C PHE A 202 -17.29 19.47 -6.56
N LEU A 203 -16.79 18.24 -6.64
CA LEU A 203 -15.66 17.77 -5.82
C LEU A 203 -14.36 18.53 -6.11
N VAL A 204 -14.08 18.91 -7.37
CA VAL A 204 -12.93 19.75 -7.70
C VAL A 204 -13.05 21.14 -7.05
N CYS A 205 -14.24 21.73 -7.03
CA CYS A 205 -14.45 23.02 -6.36
C CYS A 205 -14.39 22.90 -4.82
N ILE A 206 -14.86 21.79 -4.23
CA ILE A 206 -14.67 21.52 -2.80
C ILE A 206 -13.19 21.31 -2.47
N ALA A 207 -12.45 20.56 -3.29
CA ALA A 207 -11.01 20.39 -3.15
C ALA A 207 -10.31 21.74 -3.20
N ALA A 208 -10.62 22.59 -4.19
CA ALA A 208 -9.99 23.87 -4.39
C ALA A 208 -10.08 24.80 -3.17
N ILE A 209 -11.27 24.94 -2.56
CA ILE A 209 -11.45 25.81 -1.39
C ILE A 209 -10.90 25.22 -0.08
N GLY A 210 -10.63 23.90 -0.04
CA GLY A 210 -10.22 23.20 1.18
C GLY A 210 -8.84 22.54 1.14
N HIS A 211 -8.09 22.63 0.05
CA HIS A 211 -6.86 21.86 -0.14
C HIS A 211 -5.74 22.18 0.86
N ASP A 212 -5.76 23.38 1.44
CA ASP A 212 -4.77 23.91 2.39
C ASP A 212 -5.39 24.25 3.76
N VAL A 213 -6.56 23.69 4.07
CA VAL A 213 -7.25 24.04 5.33
C VAL A 213 -6.40 23.67 6.54
N GLY A 214 -6.20 24.62 7.45
CA GLY A 214 -5.38 24.43 8.64
C GLY A 214 -3.87 24.45 8.37
N HIS A 215 -3.42 24.88 7.18
CA HIS A 215 -1.99 24.98 6.86
C HIS A 215 -1.25 25.85 7.89
N PRO A 216 -0.12 25.37 8.44
CA PRO A 216 0.54 26.07 9.54
C PRO A 216 1.52 27.16 9.08
N GLY A 217 1.73 27.29 7.77
CA GLY A 217 2.70 28.21 7.18
C GLY A 217 4.10 27.61 7.00
N PHE A 218 4.20 26.28 7.07
CA PHE A 218 5.47 25.55 6.96
C PHE A 218 5.40 24.42 5.92
N THR A 219 6.52 24.10 5.30
CA THR A 219 6.61 23.01 4.31
C THR A 219 6.67 21.62 4.95
N ASN A 220 6.26 20.57 4.22
CA ASN A 220 6.42 19.16 4.66
C ASN A 220 7.87 18.82 5.07
N LEU A 221 8.88 19.40 4.39
CA LEU A 221 10.30 19.17 4.72
C LEU A 221 10.70 19.82 6.05
N PHE A 222 10.14 20.99 6.38
CA PHE A 222 10.26 21.57 7.71
C PHE A 222 9.62 20.65 8.76
N MET A 223 8.38 20.21 8.51
CA MET A 223 7.65 19.33 9.42
C MET A 223 8.43 18.05 9.75
N LYS A 224 9.12 17.48 8.75
CA LYS A 224 10.03 16.34 8.88
C LYS A 224 11.28 16.66 9.69
N ASN A 225 12.01 17.72 9.33
CA ASN A 225 13.27 18.08 9.99
C ASN A 225 13.06 18.48 11.46
N ALA A 226 11.94 19.15 11.76
CA ALA A 226 11.53 19.48 13.10
C ALA A 226 10.94 18.29 13.89
N GLN A 227 10.87 17.09 13.27
CA GLN A 227 10.27 15.88 13.83
C GLN A 227 8.87 16.15 14.41
N THR A 228 8.09 16.95 13.68
CA THR A 228 6.76 17.30 14.16
C THR A 228 5.92 16.03 14.33
N PRO A 229 5.13 15.96 15.41
CA PRO A 229 3.90 15.19 15.48
C PRO A 229 3.31 14.63 14.17
N LEU A 230 2.87 15.54 13.31
CA LEU A 230 2.19 15.26 12.06
C LEU A 230 3.06 14.47 11.08
N SER A 231 4.35 14.84 10.96
CA SER A 231 5.29 14.16 10.07
C SER A 231 5.56 12.73 10.50
N VAL A 232 5.69 12.50 11.81
CA VAL A 232 5.93 11.16 12.35
C VAL A 232 4.71 10.25 12.16
N VAL A 233 3.51 10.76 12.43
CA VAL A 233 2.25 10.01 12.24
C VAL A 233 2.09 9.55 10.79
N PHE A 234 2.39 10.42 9.84
CA PHE A 234 2.25 10.14 8.42
C PHE A 234 3.52 9.57 7.79
N ASN A 235 4.49 9.16 8.61
CA ASN A 235 5.76 8.57 8.20
C ASN A 235 6.45 9.35 7.07
N ASP A 236 6.48 10.68 7.20
CA ASP A 236 7.05 11.63 6.24
C ASP A 236 6.44 11.61 4.82
N HIS A 237 5.25 11.03 4.64
CA HIS A 237 4.54 11.00 3.36
C HIS A 237 3.43 12.06 3.32
N SER A 238 3.66 13.19 2.65
CA SER A 238 2.62 14.22 2.36
C SER A 238 1.77 14.58 3.59
N ALA A 239 2.43 14.87 4.72
CA ALA A 239 1.79 14.93 6.04
C ALA A 239 0.75 16.07 6.13
N LEU A 240 1.03 17.21 5.49
CA LEU A 240 0.12 18.35 5.40
C LEU A 240 -1.11 18.03 4.54
N GLU A 241 -0.92 17.45 3.35
CA GLU A 241 -2.02 17.14 2.43
C GLU A 241 -2.98 16.10 3.04
N GLN A 242 -2.45 15.15 3.82
CA GLN A 242 -3.26 14.20 4.58
C GLN A 242 -4.06 14.89 5.69
N MET A 243 -3.48 15.88 6.38
CA MET A 243 -4.18 16.71 7.35
C MET A 243 -5.31 17.51 6.70
N HIS A 244 -5.03 18.23 5.61
CA HIS A 244 -6.03 19.02 4.88
C HIS A 244 -7.21 18.15 4.42
N CYS A 245 -6.92 16.97 3.85
CA CYS A 245 -7.95 15.99 3.47
C CYS A 245 -8.82 15.57 4.67
N SER A 246 -8.19 15.26 5.80
CA SER A 246 -8.87 14.78 6.99
C SER A 246 -9.80 15.83 7.58
N LEU A 247 -9.33 17.09 7.66
CA LEU A 247 -10.14 18.24 8.07
C LEU A 247 -11.32 18.45 7.12
N LEU A 248 -11.06 18.48 5.81
CA LEU A 248 -12.06 18.71 4.77
C LEU A 248 -13.18 17.67 4.80
N LEU A 249 -12.83 16.38 4.87
CA LEU A 249 -13.80 15.28 4.93
C LEU A 249 -14.70 15.37 6.17
N ARG A 250 -14.15 15.72 7.33
CA ARG A 250 -14.92 15.86 8.58
C ARG A 250 -15.85 17.07 8.53
N MET A 251 -15.37 18.21 8.04
CA MET A 251 -16.24 19.39 7.88
C MET A 251 -17.38 19.12 6.91
N MET A 252 -17.13 18.42 5.81
CA MET A 252 -18.20 18.02 4.89
C MET A 252 -19.26 17.16 5.58
N GLN A 253 -18.84 16.18 6.40
CA GLN A 253 -19.78 15.35 7.16
C GLN A 253 -20.58 16.19 8.17
N HIS A 254 -19.89 17.05 8.94
CA HIS A 254 -20.48 17.89 9.98
C HIS A 254 -21.55 18.84 9.43
N HIS A 255 -21.30 19.48 8.29
CA HIS A 255 -22.22 20.44 7.68
C HIS A 255 -23.26 19.80 6.74
N GLY A 256 -23.43 18.48 6.79
CA GLY A 256 -24.46 17.77 6.02
C GLY A 256 -24.16 17.61 4.52
N LEU A 257 -22.89 17.73 4.12
CA LEU A 257 -22.39 17.41 2.77
C LEU A 257 -22.02 15.91 2.63
N GLY A 258 -22.27 15.09 3.66
CA GLY A 258 -21.96 13.66 3.69
C GLY A 258 -22.58 12.86 2.53
N ALA A 259 -23.76 13.26 2.05
CA ALA A 259 -24.42 12.63 0.90
C ALA A 259 -23.56 12.64 -0.39
N VAL A 260 -22.67 13.63 -0.54
CA VAL A 260 -21.71 13.67 -1.65
C VAL A 260 -20.66 12.57 -1.49
N LEU A 261 -20.19 12.36 -0.25
CA LEU A 261 -19.12 11.41 0.08
C LEU A 261 -19.57 9.95 0.04
N GLU A 262 -20.87 9.69 0.19
CA GLU A 262 -21.47 8.36 0.06
C GLU A 262 -21.55 7.88 -1.40
N ARG A 263 -21.40 8.79 -2.37
CA ARG A 263 -21.39 8.42 -3.78
C ARG A 263 -20.18 7.54 -4.10
N PRO A 264 -20.32 6.53 -4.98
CA PRO A 264 -19.23 5.65 -5.33
C PRO A 264 -18.00 6.44 -5.76
N ARG A 265 -16.86 6.15 -5.12
CA ARG A 265 -15.55 6.77 -5.40
C ARG A 265 -15.43 8.27 -5.06
N ALA A 266 -16.48 8.99 -4.65
CA ALA A 266 -16.41 10.43 -4.40
C ALA A 266 -15.38 10.80 -3.32
N ARG A 267 -15.40 10.10 -2.17
CA ARG A 267 -14.41 10.27 -1.10
C ARG A 267 -12.98 10.03 -1.59
N ARG A 268 -12.78 8.97 -2.36
CA ARG A 268 -11.47 8.60 -2.90
C ARG A 268 -10.98 9.61 -3.94
N LEU A 269 -11.86 10.10 -4.82
CA LEU A 269 -11.51 11.11 -5.82
C LEU A 269 -11.12 12.43 -5.15
N LEU A 270 -11.87 12.86 -4.13
CA LEU A 270 -11.55 14.07 -3.37
C LEU A 270 -10.17 13.94 -2.71
N TRP A 271 -9.92 12.82 -2.02
CA TRP A 271 -8.63 12.52 -1.41
C TRP A 271 -7.50 12.49 -2.46
N GLU A 272 -7.65 11.75 -3.56
CA GLU A 272 -6.66 11.68 -4.65
C GLU A 272 -6.40 13.05 -5.30
N THR A 273 -7.38 13.96 -5.29
CA THR A 273 -7.26 15.30 -5.87
C THR A 273 -6.49 16.25 -4.95
N VAL A 274 -6.80 16.25 -3.65
CA VAL A 274 -6.08 17.08 -2.66
C VAL A 274 -4.66 16.54 -2.45
N MET A 275 -4.46 15.22 -2.31
CA MET A 275 -3.12 14.63 -2.20
C MET A 275 -2.21 14.95 -3.39
N ALA A 276 -2.78 15.28 -4.54
CA ALA A 276 -1.99 15.66 -5.71
C ALA A 276 -1.44 17.08 -5.63
N THR A 277 -1.82 17.92 -4.65
CA THR A 277 -1.22 19.25 -4.48
C THR A 277 0.22 19.17 -4.00
N ASP A 278 0.59 18.10 -3.28
CA ASP A 278 1.99 17.83 -2.90
C ASP A 278 2.91 17.89 -4.15
N MET A 279 3.90 18.76 -4.09
CA MET A 279 4.86 18.94 -5.17
C MET A 279 5.87 17.80 -5.26
N SER A 280 6.02 16.97 -4.23
CA SER A 280 6.88 15.77 -4.25
C SER A 280 6.39 14.72 -5.26
N VAL A 281 5.07 14.62 -5.47
CA VAL A 281 4.45 13.67 -6.42
C VAL A 281 4.24 14.26 -7.82
N HIS A 282 4.64 15.52 -8.04
CA HIS A 282 4.41 16.25 -9.29
C HIS A 282 5.01 15.54 -10.51
N ALA A 283 6.25 15.04 -10.41
CA ALA A 283 6.93 14.37 -11.52
C ALA A 283 6.19 13.10 -11.99
N ALA A 284 5.78 12.25 -11.03
CA ALA A 284 5.01 11.05 -11.31
C ALA A 284 3.63 11.36 -11.92
N PHE A 285 2.99 12.44 -11.46
CA PHE A 285 1.77 12.93 -12.08
C PHE A 285 1.98 13.38 -13.53
N MET A 286 3.00 14.21 -13.80
CA MET A 286 3.31 14.73 -15.14
C MET A 286 3.55 13.60 -16.14
N GLU A 287 4.28 12.55 -15.73
CA GLU A 287 4.51 11.37 -16.56
C GLU A 287 3.20 10.64 -16.91
N ARG A 288 2.39 10.31 -15.90
CA ARG A 288 1.11 9.61 -16.09
C ARG A 288 0.12 10.42 -16.94
N PHE A 289 0.05 11.73 -16.70
CA PHE A 289 -0.83 12.61 -17.45
C PHE A 289 -0.37 12.74 -18.90
N SER A 290 0.94 12.90 -19.15
CA SER A 290 1.52 12.98 -20.49
C SER A 290 1.21 11.75 -21.34
N ARG A 291 1.36 10.54 -20.78
CA ARG A 291 0.99 9.29 -21.45
C ARG A 291 -0.49 9.24 -21.84
N THR A 292 -1.36 9.68 -20.93
CA THR A 292 -2.81 9.73 -21.19
C THR A 292 -3.15 10.74 -22.29
N VAL A 293 -2.49 11.91 -22.28
CA VAL A 293 -2.64 12.93 -23.34
C VAL A 293 -2.11 12.43 -24.69
N ALA A 294 -1.08 11.58 -24.69
CA ALA A 294 -0.53 10.94 -25.88
C ALA A 294 -1.41 9.81 -26.45
N GLY A 295 -2.55 9.50 -25.83
CA GLY A 295 -3.51 8.51 -26.31
C GLY A 295 -3.35 7.10 -25.73
N GLU A 296 -2.55 6.92 -24.67
CA GLU A 296 -2.49 5.64 -23.95
C GLU A 296 -3.87 5.29 -23.38
N ALA A 297 -4.28 4.02 -23.53
CA ALA A 297 -5.58 3.57 -23.09
C ALA A 297 -5.72 3.67 -21.56
N ALA A 298 -6.59 4.56 -21.11
CA ALA A 298 -6.89 4.77 -19.69
C ALA A 298 -8.39 4.55 -19.42
N SER A 299 -8.71 3.87 -18.32
CA SER A 299 -10.09 3.71 -17.87
C SER A 299 -10.75 5.08 -17.61
N ILE A 300 -12.08 5.16 -17.73
CA ILE A 300 -12.84 6.39 -17.39
C ILE A 300 -12.49 6.92 -15.99
N THR A 301 -12.29 5.98 -15.08
CA THR A 301 -11.89 6.19 -13.69
C THR A 301 -10.53 6.91 -13.60
N GLN A 302 -9.53 6.45 -14.36
CA GLN A 302 -8.20 7.06 -14.38
C GLN A 302 -8.24 8.43 -15.06
N ARG A 303 -8.99 8.56 -16.17
CA ARG A 303 -9.18 9.82 -16.89
C ARG A 303 -9.79 10.89 -16.00
N LYS A 304 -10.82 10.54 -15.21
CA LYS A 304 -11.42 11.41 -14.19
C LYS A 304 -10.42 11.87 -13.14
N THR A 305 -9.75 10.92 -12.45
CA THR A 305 -8.76 11.26 -11.42
C THR A 305 -7.68 12.17 -11.98
N LEU A 306 -7.09 11.82 -13.13
CA LEU A 306 -6.03 12.60 -13.76
C LEU A 306 -6.48 14.01 -14.17
N MET A 307 -7.70 14.15 -14.67
CA MET A 307 -8.24 15.46 -15.06
C MET A 307 -8.57 16.33 -13.84
N CYS A 308 -9.13 15.77 -12.76
CA CYS A 308 -9.32 16.49 -11.51
C CYS A 308 -7.97 16.99 -10.94
N GLN A 309 -6.97 16.11 -10.90
CA GLN A 309 -5.62 16.45 -10.46
C GLN A 309 -4.99 17.54 -11.34
N ALA A 310 -5.13 17.45 -12.67
CA ALA A 310 -4.62 18.45 -13.60
C ALA A 310 -5.23 19.85 -13.34
N ILE A 311 -6.55 19.93 -13.19
CA ILE A 311 -7.23 21.21 -12.91
C ILE A 311 -6.81 21.74 -11.54
N MET A 312 -6.78 20.88 -10.51
CA MET A 312 -6.39 21.25 -9.15
C MET A 312 -4.95 21.78 -9.12
N LYS A 313 -3.99 21.03 -9.69
CA LYS A 313 -2.58 21.45 -9.72
C LYS A 313 -2.39 22.74 -10.52
N CYS A 314 -3.03 22.90 -11.68
CA CYS A 314 -2.96 24.17 -12.42
C CYS A 314 -3.53 25.35 -11.62
N SER A 315 -4.54 25.09 -10.77
CA SER A 315 -5.23 26.12 -10.01
C SER A 315 -4.42 26.55 -8.80
N ASP A 316 -3.88 25.59 -8.07
CA ASP A 316 -3.01 25.76 -6.90
C ASP A 316 -1.75 26.58 -7.26
N ILE A 317 -1.11 26.25 -8.39
CA ILE A 317 0.03 27.02 -8.91
C ILE A 317 -0.36 27.98 -10.04
N SER A 318 -1.56 28.56 -9.99
CA SER A 318 -2.04 29.47 -11.05
C SER A 318 -1.34 30.83 -11.05
N ASN A 319 -0.66 31.20 -9.96
CA ASN A 319 -0.02 32.51 -9.74
C ASN A 319 0.90 32.98 -10.87
N PRO A 320 1.78 32.15 -11.45
CA PRO A 320 2.55 32.53 -12.62
C PRO A 320 1.75 32.83 -13.89
N SER A 321 0.53 32.32 -13.99
CA SER A 321 -0.36 32.52 -15.13
C SER A 321 -1.39 33.62 -14.92
N ARG A 322 -1.46 34.22 -13.73
CA ARG A 322 -2.28 35.42 -13.45
C ARG A 322 -1.73 36.65 -14.16
N PRO A 323 -2.48 37.75 -14.33
CA PRO A 323 -1.89 39.02 -14.77
C PRO A 323 -0.72 39.43 -13.87
N TYR A 324 0.32 40.04 -14.44
CA TYR A 324 1.61 40.22 -13.77
C TYR A 324 1.54 40.85 -12.37
N HIS A 325 0.67 41.85 -12.15
CA HIS A 325 0.52 42.48 -10.83
C HIS A 325 -0.02 41.52 -9.75
N VAL A 326 -0.95 40.62 -10.12
CA VAL A 326 -1.47 39.57 -9.23
C VAL A 326 -0.40 38.49 -9.01
N SER A 327 0.30 38.11 -10.09
CA SER A 327 1.43 37.17 -10.02
C SER A 327 2.52 37.66 -9.07
N GLN A 328 2.86 38.95 -9.14
CA GLN A 328 3.83 39.59 -8.26
C GLN A 328 3.36 39.61 -6.81
N HIS A 329 2.09 39.93 -6.53
CA HIS A 329 1.56 39.91 -5.17
C HIS A 329 1.74 38.54 -4.52
N TRP A 330 1.30 37.47 -5.19
CA TRP A 330 1.41 36.11 -4.66
C TRP A 330 2.86 35.63 -4.54
N ALA A 331 3.74 36.01 -5.47
CA ALA A 331 5.16 35.76 -5.35
C ALA A 331 5.74 36.40 -4.08
N THR A 332 5.43 37.67 -3.83
CA THR A 332 5.89 38.38 -2.63
C THR A 332 5.30 37.78 -1.35
N ALA A 333 4.02 37.39 -1.36
CA ALA A 333 3.35 36.72 -0.24
C ALA A 333 4.02 35.40 0.13
N LEU A 334 4.34 34.55 -0.86
CA LEU A 334 5.05 33.29 -0.65
C LEU A 334 6.46 33.52 -0.09
N MET A 335 7.17 34.53 -0.60
CA MET A 335 8.50 34.87 -0.09
C MET A 335 8.46 35.37 1.37
N ALA A 336 7.41 36.09 1.77
CA ALA A 336 7.24 36.51 3.16
C ALA A 336 7.06 35.29 4.10
N GLU A 337 6.28 34.31 3.66
CA GLU A 337 6.07 33.08 4.41
C GLU A 337 7.36 32.23 4.51
N TRP A 338 8.07 32.03 3.39
CA TRP A 338 9.37 31.33 3.40
C TRP A 338 10.45 32.04 4.20
N THR A 339 10.47 33.38 4.19
CA THR A 339 11.39 34.13 5.05
C THR A 339 11.08 33.88 6.53
N SER A 340 9.80 33.80 6.90
CA SER A 340 9.38 33.48 8.27
C SER A 340 9.81 32.07 8.67
N GLN A 341 9.60 31.08 7.79
CA GLN A 341 10.07 29.71 8.01
C GLN A 341 11.61 29.62 8.12
N ALA A 342 12.37 30.23 7.22
CA ALA A 342 13.84 30.19 7.25
C ALA A 342 14.42 30.79 8.55
N GLN A 343 13.81 31.88 9.04
CA GLN A 343 14.17 32.46 10.33
C GLN A 343 13.90 31.49 11.48
N TYR A 344 12.79 30.76 11.41
CA TYR A 344 12.43 29.77 12.42
C TYR A 344 13.37 28.57 12.40
N GLU A 345 13.67 28.01 11.23
CA GLU A 345 14.67 26.95 11.03
C GLU A 345 16.02 27.34 11.64
N LYS A 346 16.47 28.58 11.39
CA LYS A 346 17.69 29.11 11.98
C LYS A 346 17.62 29.21 13.50
N SER A 347 16.47 29.62 14.06
CA SER A 347 16.28 29.74 15.52
C SER A 347 16.27 28.38 16.22
N LEU A 348 15.80 27.33 15.54
CA LEU A 348 15.75 25.95 16.04
C LEU A 348 17.02 25.15 15.71
N ALA A 349 18.03 25.77 15.09
CA ALA A 349 19.23 25.12 14.58
C ALA A 349 18.93 23.95 13.61
N LEU A 350 17.85 24.05 12.84
CA LEU A 350 17.47 23.09 11.80
C LEU A 350 18.12 23.45 10.44
N PRO A 351 18.31 22.47 9.54
CA PRO A 351 18.71 22.75 8.17
C PRO A 351 17.68 23.66 7.48
N CYS A 352 18.16 24.70 6.80
CA CYS A 352 17.32 25.62 6.04
C CYS A 352 16.68 24.87 4.85
N THR A 353 15.35 24.79 4.80
CA THR A 353 14.64 24.03 3.75
C THR A 353 14.05 24.94 2.68
N VAL A 354 13.90 26.22 2.99
CA VAL A 354 13.44 27.25 2.05
C VAL A 354 14.50 28.32 1.90
N GLN A 355 14.53 28.99 0.73
CA GLN A 355 15.43 30.10 0.51
C GLN A 355 14.68 31.41 0.78
N SER A 356 15.07 32.12 1.84
CA SER A 356 14.54 33.47 2.10
C SER A 356 14.94 34.40 0.97
N SER A 357 13.96 34.95 0.26
CA SER A 357 14.23 35.97 -0.76
C SER A 357 14.35 37.35 -0.11
N GLU A 358 15.52 37.64 0.45
CA GLU A 358 15.78 38.95 1.09
C GLU A 358 15.92 40.09 0.06
N THR A 359 15.99 39.79 -1.23
CA THR A 359 16.20 40.80 -2.29
C THR A 359 15.19 40.66 -3.44
N PRO A 360 14.85 41.76 -4.15
CA PRO A 360 14.06 41.67 -5.38
C PRO A 360 14.68 40.76 -6.45
N LEU A 361 16.01 40.63 -6.47
CA LEU A 361 16.72 39.78 -7.43
C LEU A 361 16.55 38.29 -7.10
N SER A 362 16.64 37.90 -5.83
CA SER A 362 16.36 36.53 -5.40
C SER A 362 14.90 36.14 -5.69
N GLU A 363 13.95 37.07 -5.53
CA GLU A 363 12.53 36.86 -5.85
C GLU A 363 12.38 36.55 -7.34
N ALA A 364 12.94 37.41 -8.20
CA ALA A 364 12.90 37.22 -9.65
C ALA A 364 13.58 35.90 -10.08
N ASN A 365 14.72 35.54 -9.48
CA ASN A 365 15.39 34.27 -9.74
C ASN A 365 14.50 33.06 -9.38
N SER A 366 13.87 33.08 -8.20
CA SER A 366 12.97 32.03 -7.74
C SER A 366 11.77 31.88 -8.68
N GLN A 367 11.14 32.99 -9.08
CA GLN A 367 10.01 32.97 -10.00
C GLN A 367 10.41 32.45 -11.40
N VAL A 368 11.53 32.92 -11.97
CA VAL A 368 12.02 32.39 -13.26
C VAL A 368 12.26 30.88 -13.19
N PHE A 369 12.88 30.40 -12.11
CA PHE A 369 13.10 28.97 -11.91
C PHE A 369 11.78 28.20 -11.80
N PHE A 370 10.88 28.62 -10.91
CA PHE A 370 9.60 27.94 -10.67
C PHE A 370 8.75 27.85 -11.95
N ILE A 371 8.70 28.93 -12.72
CA ILE A 371 7.93 28.98 -13.96
C ILE A 371 8.49 28.03 -15.02
N LYS A 372 9.81 28.03 -15.21
CA LYS A 372 10.47 27.17 -16.21
C LYS A 372 10.38 25.69 -15.84
N THR A 373 10.48 25.38 -14.55
CA THR A 373 10.60 24.00 -14.06
C THR A 373 9.23 23.35 -13.82
N PHE A 374 8.25 24.09 -13.32
CA PHE A 374 6.97 23.51 -12.88
C PHE A 374 5.75 24.11 -13.58
N ALA A 375 5.53 25.42 -13.47
CA ALA A 375 4.25 26.02 -13.87
C ALA A 375 4.00 25.97 -15.38
N ARG A 376 4.97 26.40 -16.19
CA ARG A 376 4.81 26.40 -17.65
C ARG A 376 4.68 24.98 -18.22
N PRO A 377 5.55 24.00 -17.88
CA PRO A 377 5.39 22.62 -18.37
C PRO A 377 4.02 22.00 -18.05
N LEU A 378 3.51 22.23 -16.83
CA LEU A 378 2.18 21.75 -16.44
C LEU A 378 1.07 22.41 -17.27
N LEU A 379 1.05 23.74 -17.36
CA LEU A 379 0.03 24.47 -18.11
C LEU A 379 0.03 24.13 -19.60
N GLU A 380 1.20 23.99 -20.21
CA GLU A 380 1.34 23.59 -21.62
C GLU A 380 0.82 22.16 -21.84
N LEU A 381 1.11 21.23 -20.92
CA LEU A 381 0.63 19.86 -21.02
C LEU A 381 -0.90 19.78 -20.85
N VAL A 382 -1.47 20.53 -19.91
CA VAL A 382 -2.92 20.61 -19.74
C VAL A 382 -3.58 21.30 -20.92
N ALA A 383 -2.96 22.32 -21.51
CA ALA A 383 -3.47 22.97 -22.73
C ALA A 383 -3.48 22.03 -23.94
N LYS A 384 -2.58 21.03 -24.01
CA LYS A 384 -2.68 19.95 -25.03
C LYS A 384 -3.92 19.08 -24.83
N ALA A 385 -4.30 18.81 -23.58
CA ALA A 385 -5.48 18.03 -23.24
C ALA A 385 -6.79 18.83 -23.37
N VAL A 386 -6.73 20.14 -23.09
CA VAL A 386 -7.85 21.09 -23.07
C VAL A 386 -7.40 22.37 -23.80
N PRO A 387 -7.50 22.42 -25.14
CA PRO A 387 -7.00 23.54 -25.96
C PRO A 387 -7.53 24.91 -25.54
N GLU A 388 -8.72 24.98 -24.97
CA GLU A 388 -9.31 26.22 -24.48
C GLU A 388 -8.54 26.85 -23.31
N MET A 389 -7.68 26.07 -22.63
CA MET A 389 -6.81 26.56 -21.57
C MET A 389 -5.49 27.17 -22.09
N GLN A 390 -5.24 27.18 -23.40
CA GLN A 390 -4.01 27.72 -24.00
C GLN A 390 -3.75 29.18 -23.62
N MET A 391 -4.79 29.97 -23.37
CA MET A 391 -4.65 31.38 -22.96
C MET A 391 -3.90 31.53 -21.62
N TYR A 392 -4.06 30.59 -20.69
CA TYR A 392 -3.39 30.62 -19.39
C TYR A 392 -1.91 30.24 -19.53
N ALA A 393 -1.61 29.24 -20.37
CA ALA A 393 -0.23 28.89 -20.71
C ALA A 393 0.50 30.04 -21.42
N ALA A 394 -0.19 30.75 -22.31
CA ALA A 394 0.34 31.94 -22.98
C ALA A 394 0.62 33.08 -21.99
N GLN A 395 -0.29 33.35 -21.06
CA GLN A 395 -0.08 34.36 -20.00
C GLN A 395 1.11 33.98 -19.10
N CYS A 396 1.24 32.69 -18.74
CA CYS A 396 2.40 32.19 -17.97
C CYS A 396 3.72 32.44 -18.69
N THR A 397 3.75 32.20 -20.01
CA THR A 397 4.94 32.47 -20.84
C THR A 397 5.23 33.97 -20.95
N SER A 398 4.20 34.81 -21.06
CA SER A 398 4.36 36.28 -21.02
C SER A 398 4.96 36.75 -19.70
N ASN A 399 4.46 36.25 -18.57
CA ASN A 399 4.98 36.62 -17.25
C ASN A 399 6.41 36.12 -17.03
N LEU A 400 6.78 34.94 -17.57
CA LEU A 400 8.16 34.49 -17.55
C LEU A 400 9.09 35.53 -18.18
N HIS A 401 8.72 36.06 -19.34
CA HIS A 401 9.49 37.10 -20.00
C HIS A 401 9.58 38.37 -19.15
N THR A 402 8.50 38.79 -18.50
CA THR A 402 8.51 39.93 -17.57
C THR A 402 9.43 39.71 -16.37
N TRP A 403 9.43 38.51 -15.78
CA TRP A 403 10.33 38.15 -14.68
C TRP A 403 11.79 38.07 -15.13
N GLU A 404 12.07 37.58 -16.34
CA GLU A 404 13.43 37.58 -16.93
C GLU A 404 13.95 38.99 -17.20
N MET A 405 13.10 39.88 -17.73
CA MET A 405 13.42 41.31 -17.90
C MET A 405 13.71 41.97 -16.56
N ARG A 406 12.84 41.77 -15.55
CA ARG A 406 13.04 42.29 -14.20
C ARG A 406 14.32 41.76 -13.56
N LYS A 407 14.63 40.48 -13.72
CA LYS A 407 15.89 39.89 -13.27
C LYS A 407 17.08 40.60 -13.92
N ALA A 408 17.09 40.74 -15.24
CA ALA A 408 18.18 41.39 -15.97
C ALA A 408 18.38 42.86 -15.56
N ASP A 409 17.29 43.59 -15.30
CA ASP A 409 17.36 44.98 -14.83
C ASP A 409 17.92 45.08 -13.40
N LEU A 410 17.55 44.15 -12.52
CA LEU A 410 18.05 44.09 -11.14
C LEU A 410 19.53 43.66 -11.07
N GLU A 411 20.00 42.82 -11.99
CA GLU A 411 21.43 42.43 -12.10
C GLU A 411 22.33 43.60 -12.53
N ARG A 412 21.78 44.61 -13.21
CA ARG A 412 22.51 45.81 -13.64
C ARG A 412 22.59 46.90 -12.57
N GLN A 413 21.82 46.79 -11.48
CA GLN A 413 21.80 47.78 -10.41
C GLN A 413 22.83 47.43 -9.32
N PRO A 414 23.53 48.41 -8.72
CA PRO A 414 24.42 48.16 -7.61
C PRO A 414 23.63 47.55 -6.44
N MET A 415 24.18 46.49 -5.82
CA MET A 415 23.49 45.77 -4.74
C MET A 415 23.07 46.74 -3.63
N PRO A 416 21.77 46.85 -3.32
CA PRO A 416 21.33 47.61 -2.15
C PRO A 416 21.90 46.95 -0.88
N ALA A 417 22.29 47.77 0.10
CA ALA A 417 22.74 47.28 1.40
C ALA A 417 21.68 46.35 2.01
N LYS A 418 22.12 45.23 2.61
CA LYS A 418 21.22 44.32 3.35
C LYS A 418 20.42 45.13 4.38
N VAL A 419 19.13 45.31 4.13
CA VAL A 419 18.21 45.92 5.10
C VAL A 419 17.85 44.83 6.10
N THR A 420 18.55 44.81 7.22
CA THR A 420 18.17 43.98 8.36
C THR A 420 16.87 44.56 8.94
N LYS A 421 15.71 44.02 8.54
CA LYS A 421 14.47 44.31 9.26
C LYS A 421 14.62 43.78 10.70
N LYS A 422 14.47 44.66 11.69
CA LYS A 422 14.18 44.21 13.07
C LYS A 422 12.80 43.56 13.03
N ILE A 423 12.75 42.32 13.46
CA ILE A 423 11.52 41.53 13.53
C ILE A 423 10.99 41.70 14.95
N ASP A 424 9.72 42.08 15.05
CA ASP A 424 9.01 42.26 16.32
C ASP A 424 8.85 40.92 17.06
N GLU A 425 8.66 41.05 18.37
CA GLU A 425 8.95 40.06 19.41
C GLU A 425 8.21 38.70 19.30
N TYR A 426 9.03 37.65 19.32
CA TYR A 426 8.96 36.26 19.82
C TYR A 426 7.73 35.65 20.55
N ASN A 427 6.54 36.24 20.62
CA ASN A 427 5.44 35.73 21.46
C ASN A 427 4.20 35.17 20.74
N ASP A 428 4.08 35.28 19.42
CA ASP A 428 2.89 34.79 18.69
C ASP A 428 2.98 33.30 18.28
N TYR A 429 4.17 32.72 18.37
CA TYR A 429 4.47 31.45 17.68
C TYR A 429 4.19 30.19 18.50
N ASN A 430 4.00 30.30 19.82
CA ASN A 430 3.53 29.17 20.64
C ASN A 430 2.06 28.81 20.32
N ASN A 431 1.31 29.73 19.71
CA ASN A 431 -0.04 29.50 19.19
C ASN A 431 -0.05 29.12 17.71
N ALA A 432 1.12 29.10 17.04
CA ALA A 432 1.24 28.65 15.65
C ALA A 432 1.02 27.13 15.52
N PHE A 433 0.74 26.40 16.61
CA PHE A 433 0.46 24.98 16.55
C PHE A 433 -0.38 24.51 17.75
N PRO A 434 -1.70 24.73 17.75
CA PRO A 434 -2.55 23.95 18.63
C PRO A 434 -2.56 22.48 18.12
N LEU A 435 -2.67 22.24 16.80
CA LEU A 435 -2.63 20.88 16.19
C LEU A 435 -1.30 20.10 16.29
N THR A 436 -0.20 20.69 16.78
CA THR A 436 1.08 19.98 16.91
C THR A 436 1.85 20.24 18.21
N LEU A 437 1.23 20.87 19.22
CA LEU A 437 1.82 20.97 20.55
C LEU A 437 0.74 20.68 21.60
N PRO A 438 1.01 19.79 22.57
CA PRO A 438 0.06 19.55 23.64
C PRO A 438 -0.10 20.84 24.46
N LEU A 439 -1.32 21.40 24.47
CA LEU A 439 -1.69 22.45 25.41
C LEU A 439 -1.57 21.88 26.82
N THR A 440 -0.75 22.53 27.63
CA THR A 440 -0.52 22.17 29.03
C THR A 440 -1.84 22.00 29.79
N HIS A 441 -2.03 20.79 30.32
CA HIS A 441 -2.91 20.43 31.44
C HIS A 441 -4.42 20.69 31.31
N ASN A 442 -5.17 19.68 30.85
CA ASN A 442 -6.45 19.33 31.50
C ASN A 442 -6.77 17.83 31.38
N PRO A 443 -7.20 17.12 32.46
CA PRO A 443 -7.13 15.66 32.55
C PRO A 443 -8.48 14.95 32.34
N GLU A 444 -9.21 15.27 31.27
CA GLU A 444 -10.34 14.43 30.83
C GLU A 444 -10.12 13.96 29.39
N TRP A 445 -9.67 12.71 29.27
CA TRP A 445 -9.20 12.08 28.05
C TRP A 445 -10.39 11.79 27.13
N ILE A 446 -10.52 12.53 26.01
CA ILE A 446 -11.58 12.32 25.01
C ILE A 446 -11.05 11.35 23.93
N TYR A 447 -11.72 10.20 23.78
CA TYR A 447 -11.31 9.07 22.94
C TYR A 447 -11.71 9.26 21.45
N LEU A 448 -10.83 8.86 20.52
CA LEU A 448 -11.18 8.68 19.09
C LEU A 448 -12.31 7.64 18.88
N PRO A 449 -13.20 7.81 17.88
CA PRO A 449 -14.15 6.79 17.46
C PRO A 449 -13.45 5.49 17.05
N LEU A 450 -14.05 4.36 17.43
CA LEU A 450 -13.46 3.03 17.23
C LEU A 450 -13.22 2.73 15.75
N GLU A 451 -14.04 3.28 14.86
CA GLU A 451 -13.98 3.07 13.41
C GLU A 451 -12.72 3.68 12.80
N VAL A 452 -12.31 4.87 13.26
CA VAL A 452 -11.11 5.56 12.77
C VAL A 452 -9.85 4.89 13.31
N ILE A 453 -9.87 4.52 14.59
CA ILE A 453 -8.81 3.70 15.20
C ILE A 453 -8.64 2.42 14.39
N ASP A 454 -9.75 1.79 14.00
CA ASP A 454 -9.72 0.56 13.23
C ASP A 454 -9.10 0.72 11.84
N GLU A 455 -9.47 1.76 11.10
CA GLU A 455 -8.90 2.05 9.77
C GLU A 455 -7.41 2.38 9.81
N VAL A 456 -6.96 3.18 10.80
CA VAL A 456 -5.54 3.54 10.95
C VAL A 456 -4.71 2.31 11.28
N ILE A 457 -5.18 1.52 12.25
CA ILE A 457 -4.49 0.30 12.65
C ILE A 457 -4.48 -0.73 11.50
N GLN A 458 -5.54 -0.80 10.70
CA GLN A 458 -5.58 -1.66 9.52
C GLN A 458 -4.59 -1.23 8.45
N HIS A 459 -4.38 0.07 8.22
CA HIS A 459 -3.34 0.54 7.28
C HIS A 459 -1.93 0.16 7.77
N ASN A 460 -1.71 0.21 9.08
CA ASN A 460 -0.42 -0.09 9.69
C ASN A 460 -0.24 -1.57 10.08
N HIS A 461 -1.08 -2.48 9.59
CA HIS A 461 -1.11 -3.88 10.06
C HIS A 461 0.21 -4.66 9.90
N ASN A 462 1.07 -4.24 8.97
CA ASN A 462 2.39 -4.86 8.74
C ASN A 462 3.54 -4.16 9.47
N ASP A 463 3.29 -3.02 10.11
CA ASP A 463 4.31 -2.25 10.84
C ASP A 463 4.21 -2.55 12.34
N THR A 464 4.96 -3.55 12.78
CA THR A 464 4.97 -3.99 14.18
C THR A 464 5.40 -2.88 15.15
N PRO A 465 6.46 -2.08 14.89
CA PRO A 465 6.78 -0.89 15.69
C PRO A 465 5.63 0.12 15.81
N ALA A 466 4.96 0.45 14.70
CA ALA A 466 3.82 1.38 14.71
C ALA A 466 2.64 0.82 15.50
N LEU A 467 2.32 -0.47 15.34
CA LEU A 467 1.26 -1.14 16.10
C LEU A 467 1.56 -1.22 17.59
N LYS A 468 2.82 -1.48 17.98
CA LYS A 468 3.26 -1.49 19.39
C LYS A 468 3.05 -0.12 20.02
N SER A 469 3.51 0.92 19.33
CA SER A 469 3.32 2.32 19.74
C SER A 469 1.84 2.64 19.89
N SER A 470 1.04 2.24 18.90
CA SER A 470 -0.41 2.41 18.89
C SER A 470 -1.13 1.63 20.01
N SER A 471 -0.59 0.53 20.52
CA SER A 471 -1.21 -0.23 21.60
C SER A 471 -1.10 0.43 22.98
N LEU A 472 -0.18 1.37 23.13
CA LEU A 472 0.11 2.07 24.39
C LEU A 472 -0.79 3.29 24.62
N VAL A 473 -1.48 3.71 23.57
CA VAL A 473 -2.24 4.96 23.44
C VAL A 473 -3.45 5.02 24.37
N SER A 474 -4.34 4.04 24.27
CA SER A 474 -5.57 3.98 25.06
C SER A 474 -6.16 2.57 24.99
N LYS A 475 -7.21 2.28 25.76
CA LYS A 475 -7.88 0.97 25.73
C LYS A 475 -8.41 0.62 24.33
N SER A 476 -9.00 1.59 23.62
CA SER A 476 -9.57 1.39 22.28
C SER A 476 -8.51 1.07 21.24
N TRP A 477 -7.45 1.88 21.21
CA TRP A 477 -6.28 1.66 20.36
C TRP A 477 -5.56 0.35 20.68
N ARG A 478 -5.43 0.02 21.97
CA ARG A 478 -4.89 -1.26 22.41
C ARG A 478 -5.70 -2.42 21.86
N VAL A 479 -7.03 -2.43 22.02
CA VAL A 479 -7.88 -3.50 21.49
C VAL A 479 -7.73 -3.63 19.97
N ALA A 480 -7.67 -2.50 19.26
CA ALA A 480 -7.47 -2.47 17.82
C ALA A 480 -6.08 -2.99 17.40
N SER A 481 -4.99 -2.56 18.04
CA SER A 481 -3.62 -2.96 17.71
C SER A 481 -3.33 -4.41 18.08
N LEU A 482 -3.85 -4.89 19.22
CA LEU A 482 -3.63 -6.26 19.70
C LEU A 482 -4.07 -7.30 18.68
N ARG A 483 -5.09 -7.02 17.85
CA ARG A 483 -5.56 -7.97 16.83
C ARG A 483 -4.55 -8.27 15.74
N TYR A 484 -3.66 -7.31 15.46
CA TYR A 484 -2.60 -7.45 14.46
C TYR A 484 -1.28 -7.88 15.10
N LEU A 485 -0.92 -7.28 16.25
CA LEU A 485 0.27 -7.64 17.03
C LEU A 485 0.29 -9.12 17.47
N PHE A 486 -0.88 -9.69 17.73
CA PHE A 486 -1.05 -11.08 18.15
C PHE A 486 -1.80 -11.90 17.11
N SER A 487 -1.82 -11.47 15.84
CA SER A 487 -2.40 -12.26 14.74
C SER A 487 -1.62 -13.55 14.47
N TYR A 488 -0.37 -13.62 14.95
CA TYR A 488 0.57 -14.69 14.70
C TYR A 488 1.21 -15.20 16.01
N ALA A 489 1.18 -16.52 16.23
CA ALA A 489 1.78 -17.17 17.38
C ALA A 489 3.01 -18.00 17.01
N ASP A 490 4.16 -17.54 17.45
CA ASP A 490 5.43 -18.22 17.23
C ASP A 490 5.85 -19.03 18.46
N PHE A 491 6.32 -20.26 18.23
CA PHE A 491 6.78 -21.25 19.20
C PHE A 491 8.19 -21.73 18.84
N SER A 492 9.12 -20.80 18.70
CA SER A 492 10.52 -21.07 18.30
C SER A 492 11.45 -21.39 19.49
N SER A 493 10.98 -21.22 20.72
CA SER A 493 11.76 -21.44 21.95
C SER A 493 10.86 -21.90 23.13
N PRO A 494 11.40 -22.59 24.15
CA PRO A 494 10.68 -22.88 25.38
C PRO A 494 10.12 -21.62 26.07
N GLU A 495 10.81 -20.50 25.93
CA GLU A 495 10.38 -19.18 26.41
C GLU A 495 9.13 -18.71 25.69
N ASP A 496 8.98 -18.95 24.39
CA ASP A 496 7.78 -18.63 23.62
C ASP A 496 6.57 -19.46 24.08
N LEU A 497 6.76 -20.77 24.35
CA LEU A 497 5.69 -21.60 24.90
C LEU A 497 5.26 -21.08 26.28
N SER A 498 6.21 -20.76 27.15
CA SER A 498 5.94 -20.17 28.46
C SER A 498 5.22 -18.82 28.33
N ARG A 499 5.64 -17.98 27.38
CA ARG A 499 5.04 -16.69 27.09
C ARG A 499 3.59 -16.83 26.66
N TRP A 500 3.27 -17.71 25.71
CA TRP A 500 1.88 -17.94 25.28
C TRP A 500 1.02 -18.59 26.35
N THR A 501 1.60 -19.42 27.21
CA THR A 501 0.94 -19.96 28.41
C THR A 501 0.53 -18.82 29.35
N ASN A 502 1.46 -17.92 29.65
CA ASN A 502 1.22 -16.76 30.52
C ASN A 502 0.21 -15.78 29.91
N ILE A 503 0.29 -15.54 28.59
CA ILE A 503 -0.71 -14.72 27.86
C ILE A 503 -2.08 -15.38 27.93
N GLY A 504 -2.18 -16.70 27.76
CA GLY A 504 -3.43 -17.43 27.86
C GLY A 504 -4.09 -17.33 29.23
N LEU A 505 -3.30 -17.37 30.30
CA LEU A 505 -3.76 -17.24 31.67
C LEU A 505 -4.14 -15.81 32.04
N SER A 506 -3.41 -14.82 31.52
CA SER A 506 -3.54 -13.41 31.94
C SER A 506 -4.44 -12.58 31.01
N LEU A 507 -4.49 -12.91 29.72
CA LEU A 507 -5.09 -12.11 28.65
C LEU A 507 -5.90 -12.97 27.68
N LEU A 508 -6.91 -13.67 28.19
CA LEU A 508 -7.70 -14.67 27.45
C LEU A 508 -8.38 -14.14 26.17
N HIS A 509 -8.60 -12.83 26.06
CA HIS A 509 -9.16 -12.19 24.86
C HIS A 509 -8.15 -12.09 23.70
N VAL A 510 -6.84 -11.97 24.00
CA VAL A 510 -5.76 -11.90 22.99
C VAL A 510 -5.66 -13.20 22.20
N ILE A 511 -5.91 -14.33 22.86
CA ILE A 511 -5.93 -15.65 22.21
C ILE A 511 -6.95 -15.73 21.07
N LYS A 512 -8.02 -14.93 21.12
CA LYS A 512 -9.04 -14.88 20.05
C LYS A 512 -8.57 -14.12 18.80
N PHE A 513 -7.43 -13.43 18.85
CA PHE A 513 -6.88 -12.70 17.72
C PHE A 513 -5.89 -13.51 16.89
N VAL A 514 -5.31 -14.56 17.47
CA VAL A 514 -4.35 -15.43 16.76
C VAL A 514 -5.05 -16.12 15.59
N ARG A 515 -4.51 -15.96 14.38
CA ARG A 515 -5.00 -16.53 13.11
C ARG A 515 -4.04 -17.55 12.51
N ALA A 516 -2.76 -17.41 12.79
CA ALA A 516 -1.72 -18.32 12.34
C ALA A 516 -0.76 -18.66 13.48
N ALA A 517 -0.15 -19.83 13.42
CA ALA A 517 0.84 -20.28 14.38
C ALA A 517 2.02 -20.97 13.71
N ARG A 518 3.23 -20.84 14.26
CA ARG A 518 4.46 -21.50 13.80
C ARG A 518 5.17 -22.19 14.93
N PHE A 519 5.58 -23.42 14.70
CA PHE A 519 6.58 -24.11 15.51
C PHE A 519 7.87 -24.24 14.69
N SER A 520 8.88 -23.43 15.03
CA SER A 520 10.15 -23.42 14.31
C SER A 520 11.37 -23.23 15.22
N PRO A 521 11.79 -24.28 15.95
CA PRO A 521 12.85 -24.18 16.96
C PRO A 521 14.13 -23.53 16.45
N GLY A 522 14.53 -22.44 17.10
CA GLY A 522 15.75 -21.70 16.79
C GLY A 522 15.69 -20.80 15.54
N ALA A 523 14.52 -20.57 14.94
CA ALA A 523 14.38 -19.70 13.76
C ALA A 523 14.72 -18.22 14.05
N ARG A 524 14.13 -17.62 15.09
CA ARG A 524 14.41 -16.21 15.45
C ARG A 524 15.88 -15.89 15.69
N LEU A 525 16.60 -16.83 16.30
CA LEU A 525 18.04 -16.71 16.52
C LEU A 525 18.81 -16.71 15.20
N LYS A 526 18.37 -17.51 14.22
CA LYS A 526 18.96 -17.53 12.88
C LYS A 526 18.66 -16.25 12.13
N ASP A 527 17.42 -15.75 12.20
CA ASP A 527 17.03 -14.51 11.52
C ASP A 527 17.82 -13.30 12.05
N LEU A 528 17.99 -13.21 13.38
CA LEU A 528 18.77 -12.14 14.02
C LEU A 528 20.26 -12.22 13.65
N GLU A 529 20.84 -13.42 13.60
CA GLU A 529 22.25 -13.58 13.22
C GLU A 529 22.48 -13.37 11.74
N LEU A 530 21.52 -13.75 10.89
CA LEU A 530 21.54 -13.43 9.47
C LEU A 530 21.41 -11.93 9.23
N SER A 531 20.59 -11.21 10.00
CA SER A 531 20.53 -9.74 9.91
C SER A 531 21.84 -9.07 10.34
N ILE A 532 22.48 -9.57 11.41
CA ILE A 532 23.81 -9.08 11.84
C ILE A 532 24.86 -9.35 10.75
N LEU A 533 24.80 -10.50 10.09
CA LEU A 533 25.68 -10.82 8.97
C LEU A 533 25.41 -9.98 7.71
N ASP A 534 24.16 -9.61 7.45
CA ASP A 534 23.81 -8.73 6.34
C ASP A 534 24.26 -7.28 6.60
N ASP A 535 24.35 -6.85 7.87
CA ASP A 535 24.97 -5.59 8.27
C ASP A 535 26.51 -5.63 8.12
N GLU A 536 27.15 -6.76 8.44
CA GLU A 536 28.60 -6.96 8.27
C GLU A 536 29.01 -7.15 6.79
N PHE A 537 28.14 -7.74 5.96
CA PHE A 537 28.39 -8.04 4.54
C PHE A 537 27.21 -7.56 3.66
N PRO A 538 27.14 -6.26 3.34
CA PRO A 538 26.00 -5.68 2.61
C PRO A 538 25.82 -6.30 1.21
N PRO A 539 24.58 -6.37 0.70
CA PRO A 539 24.21 -7.10 -0.51
C PRO A 539 24.86 -6.59 -1.82
N SER A 540 25.56 -5.45 -1.78
CA SER A 540 26.38 -4.94 -2.90
C SER A 540 27.66 -5.75 -3.16
N LEU A 541 28.03 -6.68 -2.27
CA LEU A 541 29.15 -7.62 -2.42
C LEU A 541 28.60 -9.06 -2.46
N PRO A 542 28.31 -9.64 -3.65
CA PRO A 542 27.90 -11.04 -3.73
C PRO A 542 29.14 -11.96 -3.70
N ASP A 543 28.99 -13.09 -3.02
CA ASP A 543 29.83 -14.30 -3.12
C ASP A 543 31.29 -14.26 -2.61
N SER A 544 31.57 -13.72 -1.41
CA SER A 544 32.79 -14.17 -0.70
C SER A 544 32.57 -15.57 -0.12
N GLU A 545 33.51 -16.49 -0.32
CA GLU A 545 33.48 -17.84 0.29
C GLU A 545 33.30 -17.75 1.82
N GLU A 546 33.79 -16.69 2.45
CA GLU A 546 33.63 -16.40 3.87
C GLU A 546 32.18 -16.14 4.29
N ARG A 547 31.40 -15.39 3.50
CA ARG A 547 29.97 -15.15 3.77
C ARG A 547 29.17 -16.45 3.65
N LEU A 548 29.47 -17.25 2.62
CA LEU A 548 28.84 -18.56 2.43
C LEU A 548 29.19 -19.52 3.57
N ALA A 549 30.45 -19.55 4.01
CA ALA A 549 30.90 -20.35 5.15
C ALA A 549 30.25 -19.90 6.47
N ALA A 550 30.11 -18.60 6.71
CA ALA A 550 29.46 -18.05 7.90
C ALA A 550 27.95 -18.37 7.93
N ILE A 551 27.26 -18.21 6.81
CA ILE A 551 25.86 -18.62 6.65
C ILE A 551 25.73 -20.14 6.88
N GLU A 552 26.64 -20.94 6.31
CA GLU A 552 26.63 -22.39 6.48
C GLU A 552 26.87 -22.80 7.94
N GLN A 553 27.75 -22.09 8.66
CA GLN A 553 28.02 -22.30 10.09
C GLN A 553 26.80 -21.97 10.97
N ILE A 554 26.07 -20.87 10.69
CA ILE A 554 24.84 -20.51 11.41
C ILE A 554 23.73 -21.53 11.15
N LEU A 555 23.56 -21.94 9.89
CA LEU A 555 22.55 -22.92 9.51
C LEU A 555 22.87 -24.34 10.02
N SER A 556 24.14 -24.64 10.30
CA SER A 556 24.60 -25.95 10.77
C SER A 556 24.76 -26.08 12.29
N ASN A 557 24.58 -25.00 13.07
CA ASN A 557 24.76 -25.04 14.53
C ASN A 557 23.75 -25.99 15.22
N PRO A 558 24.19 -27.11 15.84
CA PRO A 558 23.30 -28.12 16.43
C PRO A 558 22.62 -27.69 17.73
N SER A 559 23.24 -26.78 18.49
CA SER A 559 22.83 -26.37 19.84
C SER A 559 21.48 -25.62 19.92
N ARG A 560 20.89 -25.30 18.77
CA ARG A 560 19.68 -24.44 18.64
C ARG A 560 18.50 -25.15 18.00
N ASN A 561 18.62 -26.47 17.80
CA ASN A 561 17.66 -27.27 17.08
C ASN A 561 16.95 -28.20 18.06
N ALA A 562 15.64 -28.02 18.24
CA ALA A 562 14.76 -29.03 18.83
C ALA A 562 13.82 -29.52 17.72
N SER A 563 13.50 -30.82 17.69
CA SER A 563 12.50 -31.35 16.76
C SER A 563 11.12 -31.51 17.38
N ASN A 564 11.05 -31.49 18.72
CA ASN A 564 9.83 -31.68 19.49
C ASN A 564 9.62 -30.51 20.47
N PRO A 565 8.37 -30.14 20.75
CA PRO A 565 8.06 -29.08 21.69
C PRO A 565 8.44 -29.47 23.12
N ALA A 566 8.77 -28.47 23.94
CA ALA A 566 8.93 -28.66 25.37
C ALA A 566 7.59 -28.99 26.04
N ASN A 567 7.64 -29.68 27.18
CA ASN A 567 6.46 -30.02 27.98
C ASN A 567 5.91 -28.79 28.73
N ILE A 568 5.33 -27.86 27.98
CA ILE A 568 4.76 -26.61 28.48
C ILE A 568 3.33 -26.48 27.91
N PRO A 569 2.29 -26.43 28.76
CA PRO A 569 0.91 -26.44 28.31
C PRO A 569 0.49 -25.10 27.69
N ILE A 570 0.12 -25.09 26.42
CA ILE A 570 -0.36 -23.87 25.75
C ILE A 570 -1.90 -23.76 25.76
N PRO A 571 -2.47 -22.53 25.78
CA PRO A 571 -3.91 -22.33 25.74
C PRO A 571 -4.50 -22.75 24.39
N LYS A 572 -5.78 -23.16 24.38
CA LYS A 572 -6.49 -23.43 23.12
C LYS A 572 -6.63 -22.15 22.29
N MET A 573 -6.24 -22.20 21.03
CA MET A 573 -6.31 -21.08 20.08
C MET A 573 -7.27 -21.42 18.92
N PRO A 574 -8.60 -21.29 19.13
CA PRO A 574 -9.61 -21.81 18.21
C PRO A 574 -9.76 -21.02 16.91
N GLN A 575 -9.09 -19.88 16.75
CA GLN A 575 -9.15 -19.05 15.54
C GLN A 575 -7.93 -19.24 14.63
N VAL A 576 -6.98 -20.11 15.02
CA VAL A 576 -5.83 -20.44 14.19
C VAL A 576 -6.27 -21.35 13.05
N THR A 577 -6.17 -20.84 11.83
CA THR A 577 -6.53 -21.56 10.60
C THR A 577 -5.30 -22.03 9.82
N VAL A 578 -4.16 -21.40 10.03
CA VAL A 578 -2.87 -21.75 9.38
C VAL A 578 -1.89 -22.19 10.45
N PHE A 579 -1.25 -23.33 10.25
CA PHE A 579 -0.19 -23.84 11.11
C PHE A 579 1.06 -24.13 10.31
N GLU A 580 2.19 -23.58 10.73
CA GLU A 580 3.50 -23.83 10.16
C GLU A 580 4.34 -24.67 11.11
N TRP A 581 4.95 -25.73 10.59
CA TRP A 581 5.91 -26.55 11.32
C TRP A 581 7.21 -26.57 10.52
N SER A 582 8.29 -26.05 11.09
CA SER A 582 9.59 -26.00 10.42
C SER A 582 10.70 -26.42 11.37
N THR A 583 11.20 -27.64 11.20
CA THR A 583 12.32 -28.16 12.00
C THR A 583 13.53 -28.42 11.12
N SER A 584 14.72 -28.24 11.68
CA SER A 584 16.00 -28.48 11.01
C SER A 584 16.36 -29.99 10.96
N LYS A 585 17.63 -30.33 10.70
CA LYS A 585 18.13 -31.72 10.46
C LYS A 585 17.83 -32.75 11.57
N ILE A 586 17.24 -32.35 12.70
CA ILE A 586 16.89 -33.26 13.80
C ILE A 586 15.54 -33.91 13.52
N ARG A 587 15.50 -35.24 13.69
CA ARG A 587 14.33 -36.06 13.37
C ARG A 587 13.22 -35.88 14.40
N ILE A 588 12.00 -35.67 13.91
CA ILE A 588 10.78 -35.54 14.71
C ILE A 588 10.37 -36.93 15.22
N ARG A 589 10.10 -37.00 16.51
CA ARG A 589 9.42 -38.12 17.19
C ARG A 589 8.13 -37.57 17.79
N VAL A 590 6.98 -37.99 17.30
CA VAL A 590 5.70 -37.61 17.93
C VAL A 590 5.68 -38.09 19.38
N THR A 591 5.70 -37.13 20.31
CA THR A 591 5.63 -37.37 21.75
C THR A 591 4.29 -36.87 22.31
N PRO A 592 3.95 -37.17 23.58
CA PRO A 592 2.78 -36.57 24.23
C PRO A 592 2.78 -35.03 24.16
N GLU A 593 3.96 -34.40 24.21
CA GLU A 593 4.12 -32.95 24.07
C GLU A 593 3.78 -32.46 22.66
N THR A 594 4.15 -33.22 21.61
CA THR A 594 3.73 -32.94 20.23
C THR A 594 2.21 -32.93 20.10
N GLN A 595 1.56 -33.95 20.67
CA GLN A 595 0.10 -34.07 20.67
C GLN A 595 -0.55 -32.93 21.45
N GLN A 596 0.00 -32.58 22.61
CA GLN A 596 -0.47 -31.46 23.42
C GLN A 596 -0.41 -30.13 22.64
N LEU A 597 0.73 -29.83 22.00
CA LEU A 597 0.90 -28.61 21.20
C LEU A 597 -0.14 -28.54 20.08
N ILE A 598 -0.24 -29.57 19.24
CA ILE A 598 -1.15 -29.57 18.09
C ILE A 598 -2.63 -29.51 18.53
N SER A 599 -2.98 -30.17 19.64
CA SER A 599 -4.35 -30.17 20.17
C SER A 599 -4.87 -28.79 20.59
N ALA A 600 -3.98 -27.81 20.75
CA ALA A 600 -4.36 -26.43 21.02
C ALA A 600 -5.01 -25.74 19.80
N PHE A 601 -4.74 -26.21 18.58
CA PHE A 601 -5.14 -25.57 17.32
C PHE A 601 -6.24 -26.34 16.60
N ILE A 602 -7.45 -26.29 17.16
CA ILE A 602 -8.59 -27.12 16.73
C ILE A 602 -9.22 -26.73 15.36
N SER A 603 -8.88 -25.56 14.82
CA SER A 603 -9.50 -25.00 13.61
C SER A 603 -8.54 -24.94 12.41
N VAL A 604 -7.36 -25.54 12.52
CA VAL A 604 -6.36 -25.53 11.45
C VAL A 604 -6.97 -26.14 10.18
N ALA A 605 -6.93 -25.38 9.10
CA ALA A 605 -7.35 -25.84 7.78
C ALA A 605 -6.17 -25.90 6.81
N GLU A 606 -5.06 -25.24 7.13
CA GLU A 606 -3.86 -25.18 6.31
C GLU A 606 -2.64 -25.54 7.14
N LEU A 607 -1.88 -26.53 6.67
CA LEU A 607 -0.63 -26.97 7.27
C LEU A 607 0.52 -26.76 6.29
N VAL A 608 1.52 -25.98 6.71
CA VAL A 608 2.81 -25.85 6.02
C VAL A 608 3.84 -26.60 6.84
N PHE A 609 4.38 -27.68 6.30
CA PHE A 609 5.29 -28.59 7.01
C PHE A 609 6.67 -28.64 6.36
N SER A 610 7.72 -28.55 7.16
CA SER A 610 9.11 -28.76 6.79
C SER A 610 9.87 -29.45 7.92
N GLY A 611 10.54 -30.57 7.60
CA GLY A 611 11.31 -31.31 8.59
C GLY A 611 11.50 -32.78 8.25
N SER A 612 12.29 -33.46 9.10
CA SER A 612 12.62 -34.88 8.95
C SER A 612 11.91 -35.71 10.01
N PHE A 613 11.29 -36.83 9.67
CA PHE A 613 10.73 -37.79 10.63
C PHE A 613 11.68 -38.98 10.87
N ILE A 614 11.62 -39.57 12.06
CA ILE A 614 12.43 -40.76 12.36
C ILE A 614 11.99 -42.00 11.56
N ASN A 615 10.69 -42.14 11.29
CA ASN A 615 10.10 -43.21 10.49
C ASN A 615 8.69 -42.80 9.99
N VAL A 616 8.07 -43.64 9.16
CA VAL A 616 6.73 -43.41 8.59
C VAL A 616 5.64 -43.41 9.66
N ALA A 617 5.76 -44.23 10.71
CA ALA A 617 4.75 -44.31 11.77
C ALA A 617 4.59 -42.95 12.50
N HIS A 618 5.70 -42.30 12.81
CA HIS A 618 5.67 -40.95 13.38
C HIS A 618 5.13 -39.90 12.41
N ALA A 619 5.45 -39.97 11.11
CA ALA A 619 4.88 -39.07 10.11
C ALA A 619 3.34 -39.20 10.05
N LYS A 620 2.82 -40.43 9.94
CA LYS A 620 1.37 -40.69 9.93
C LYS A 620 0.69 -40.19 11.20
N THR A 621 1.29 -40.48 12.36
CA THR A 621 0.75 -40.05 13.64
C THR A 621 0.70 -38.52 13.69
N PHE A 622 1.78 -37.85 13.28
CA PHE A 622 1.88 -36.38 13.26
C PHE A 622 0.77 -35.74 12.42
N PHE A 623 0.63 -36.16 11.16
CA PHE A 623 -0.43 -35.62 10.29
C PHE A 623 -1.82 -35.99 10.78
N GLY A 624 -1.95 -37.09 11.53
CA GLY A 624 -3.21 -37.51 12.14
C GLY A 624 -3.65 -36.68 13.35
N LEU A 625 -2.75 -35.88 13.93
CA LEU A 625 -3.08 -34.99 15.05
C LEU A 625 -3.89 -33.76 14.62
N PHE A 626 -3.83 -33.39 13.35
CA PHE A 626 -4.50 -32.19 12.85
C PHE A 626 -5.98 -32.43 12.55
N PRO A 627 -6.84 -31.41 12.74
CA PRO A 627 -8.22 -31.44 12.24
C PRO A 627 -8.26 -31.55 10.70
N PRO A 628 -9.43 -31.81 10.08
CA PRO A 628 -9.53 -32.05 8.65
C PRO A 628 -9.02 -30.88 7.79
N LEU A 629 -7.80 -31.04 7.28
CA LEU A 629 -7.09 -30.04 6.49
C LEU A 629 -7.75 -29.82 5.12
N ARG A 630 -7.71 -28.59 4.64
CA ARG A 630 -8.03 -28.17 3.27
C ARG A 630 -6.78 -28.02 2.42
N THR A 631 -5.67 -27.58 3.02
CA THR A 631 -4.40 -27.37 2.34
C THR A 631 -3.28 -28.06 3.12
N LEU A 632 -2.47 -28.84 2.41
CA LEU A 632 -1.26 -29.48 2.94
C LEU A 632 -0.08 -29.12 2.04
N GLN A 633 0.85 -28.35 2.58
CA GLN A 633 2.12 -28.02 1.95
C GLN A 633 3.26 -28.71 2.69
N MET A 634 4.15 -29.37 1.95
CA MET A 634 5.28 -30.13 2.45
C MET A 634 6.56 -29.69 1.74
N ASN A 635 7.51 -29.13 2.49
CA ASN A 635 8.75 -28.58 1.98
C ASN A 635 9.93 -29.29 2.65
N ARG A 636 10.90 -29.78 1.88
CA ARG A 636 12.12 -30.46 2.40
C ARG A 636 11.82 -31.59 3.39
N VAL A 637 10.90 -32.49 3.03
CA VAL A 637 10.53 -33.63 3.89
C VAL A 637 11.49 -34.79 3.73
N GLU A 638 11.87 -35.43 4.83
CA GLU A 638 12.76 -36.59 4.85
C GLU A 638 12.25 -37.63 5.86
N ILE A 639 12.33 -38.92 5.52
CA ILE A 639 12.04 -40.02 6.45
C ILE A 639 13.27 -40.89 6.62
N SER A 640 13.68 -41.09 7.86
CA SER A 640 14.83 -41.96 8.14
C SER A 640 14.44 -43.44 8.05
N ARG A 641 15.36 -44.24 7.51
CA ARG A 641 15.28 -45.72 7.56
C ARG A 641 15.89 -46.17 8.89
N SER A 642 15.09 -46.19 9.95
CA SER A 642 15.49 -46.82 11.23
C SER A 642 14.65 -48.06 11.49
N ASP A 643 15.26 -49.08 12.09
CA ASP A 643 14.58 -50.31 12.46
C ASP A 643 13.47 -50.01 13.48
N SER A 644 12.31 -50.64 13.29
CA SER A 644 11.11 -50.45 14.11
C SER A 644 11.42 -50.72 15.59
N SER A 645 11.03 -49.80 16.47
CA SER A 645 11.20 -49.93 17.92
C SER A 645 9.89 -50.38 18.60
N GLU A 646 9.97 -51.03 19.77
CA GLU A 646 8.79 -51.37 20.60
C GLU A 646 7.97 -50.14 21.03
N PHE A 647 8.50 -48.92 20.89
CA PHE A 647 7.85 -47.66 21.29
C PHE A 647 7.25 -46.88 20.10
N ASP A 648 7.22 -47.49 18.91
CA ASP A 648 6.66 -46.82 17.73
C ASP A 648 5.13 -46.68 17.84
N PRO A 649 4.56 -45.53 17.44
CA PRO A 649 3.12 -45.32 17.44
C PRO A 649 2.41 -46.25 16.44
N PRO A 650 1.08 -46.45 16.56
CA PRO A 650 0.34 -47.38 15.71
C PRO A 650 0.58 -47.10 14.22
N PHE A 651 0.82 -48.17 13.47
CA PHE A 651 1.21 -48.09 12.05
C PHE A 651 0.11 -47.56 11.12
N VAL A 652 -1.14 -47.52 11.61
CA VAL A 652 -2.33 -47.13 10.87
C VAL A 652 -2.61 -45.65 11.06
N PHE A 653 -2.85 -44.93 9.96
CA PHE A 653 -3.23 -43.52 10.01
C PHE A 653 -4.62 -43.35 10.66
N ALA A 654 -4.65 -42.67 11.80
CA ALA A 654 -5.87 -42.41 12.58
C ALA A 654 -6.49 -41.02 12.33
N GLY A 655 -5.92 -40.23 11.41
CA GLY A 655 -6.38 -38.88 11.08
C GLY A 655 -7.50 -38.83 10.04
N ASN A 656 -7.83 -37.61 9.60
CA ASN A 656 -8.86 -37.38 8.58
C ASN A 656 -8.46 -36.29 7.60
N LEU A 657 -8.09 -36.65 6.37
CA LEU A 657 -7.82 -35.71 5.28
C LEU A 657 -8.94 -35.67 4.21
N THR A 658 -10.17 -36.06 4.55
CA THR A 658 -11.31 -36.08 3.60
C THR A 658 -11.62 -34.70 2.97
N LYS A 659 -11.28 -33.60 3.68
CA LYS A 659 -11.52 -32.22 3.24
C LYS A 659 -10.39 -31.62 2.41
N LEU A 660 -9.31 -32.38 2.15
CA LEU A 660 -8.13 -31.88 1.45
C LEU A 660 -8.50 -31.44 0.03
N ARG A 661 -8.11 -30.21 -0.31
CA ARG A 661 -8.32 -29.57 -1.61
C ARG A 661 -7.02 -29.29 -2.34
N GLU A 662 -5.95 -29.01 -1.61
CA GLU A 662 -4.66 -28.67 -2.19
C GLU A 662 -3.53 -29.46 -1.52
N LEU A 663 -2.70 -30.11 -2.33
CA LEU A 663 -1.49 -30.82 -1.92
C LEU A 663 -0.29 -30.24 -2.68
N THR A 664 0.66 -29.67 -1.96
CA THR A 664 1.86 -29.05 -2.52
C THR A 664 3.12 -29.67 -1.90
N ILE A 665 4.07 -30.13 -2.71
CA ILE A 665 5.32 -30.76 -2.27
C ILE A 665 6.52 -30.15 -3.01
N GLU A 666 7.22 -29.19 -2.41
CA GLU A 666 8.28 -28.46 -3.12
C GLU A 666 9.64 -29.16 -3.13
N LYS A 667 9.93 -29.98 -2.12
CA LYS A 667 11.18 -30.78 -2.05
C LYS A 667 11.00 -31.96 -1.12
N SER A 668 11.39 -33.15 -1.57
CA SER A 668 11.37 -34.37 -0.75
C SER A 668 12.70 -35.10 -0.88
N LEU A 669 13.36 -35.37 0.24
CA LEU A 669 14.63 -36.12 0.26
C LEU A 669 14.40 -37.64 0.24
N THR A 670 13.15 -38.08 0.44
CA THR A 670 12.74 -39.49 0.40
C THR A 670 11.40 -39.64 -0.31
N PRO A 671 11.12 -40.80 -0.95
CA PRO A 671 9.81 -41.06 -1.54
C PRO A 671 8.68 -41.00 -0.50
N LEU A 672 7.55 -40.40 -0.89
CA LEU A 672 6.37 -40.17 -0.06
C LEU A 672 5.21 -41.10 -0.41
N ASP A 673 5.49 -42.29 -0.92
CA ASP A 673 4.48 -43.28 -1.32
C ASP A 673 3.52 -43.65 -0.18
N TRP A 674 4.03 -43.69 1.06
CA TRP A 674 3.24 -43.92 2.27
C TRP A 674 2.14 -42.85 2.46
N LEU A 675 2.37 -41.59 2.05
CA LEU A 675 1.37 -40.53 2.12
C LEU A 675 0.20 -40.88 1.20
N VAL A 676 0.48 -41.43 0.04
CA VAL A 676 -0.54 -41.81 -0.92
C VAL A 676 -1.26 -43.09 -0.50
N HIS A 677 -0.51 -44.19 -0.31
CA HIS A 677 -1.07 -45.52 -0.11
C HIS A 677 -1.59 -45.77 1.30
N GLU A 678 -1.11 -45.04 2.30
CA GLU A 678 -1.44 -45.33 3.70
C GLU A 678 -2.15 -44.17 4.40
N VAL A 679 -2.12 -42.95 3.85
CA VAL A 679 -2.83 -41.79 4.41
C VAL A 679 -4.00 -41.36 3.52
N LEU A 680 -3.72 -41.03 2.25
CA LEU A 680 -4.75 -40.57 1.31
C LEU A 680 -5.67 -41.71 0.84
N ALA A 681 -5.17 -42.95 0.75
CA ALA A 681 -5.99 -44.13 0.47
C ALA A 681 -7.08 -44.37 1.52
N ILE A 682 -6.76 -44.05 2.79
CA ILE A 682 -7.68 -44.15 3.93
C ILE A 682 -8.64 -42.94 3.93
N SER A 683 -8.10 -41.73 3.77
CA SER A 683 -8.88 -40.48 3.86
C SER A 683 -9.75 -40.17 2.64
N ARG A 684 -9.40 -40.69 1.45
CA ARG A 684 -10.10 -40.53 0.17
C ARG A 684 -10.66 -39.11 -0.06
N PRO A 685 -9.79 -38.09 -0.23
CA PRO A 685 -10.23 -36.71 -0.38
C PRO A 685 -11.01 -36.50 -1.68
N ALA A 686 -12.34 -36.48 -1.59
CA ALA A 686 -13.23 -36.35 -2.75
C ALA A 686 -13.20 -34.97 -3.43
N SER A 687 -12.54 -33.99 -2.80
CA SER A 687 -12.45 -32.59 -3.28
C SER A 687 -11.00 -32.14 -3.53
N LEU A 688 -10.06 -33.07 -3.75
CA LEU A 688 -8.68 -32.73 -4.08
C LEU A 688 -8.62 -32.09 -5.47
N ARG A 689 -8.37 -30.78 -5.52
CA ARG A 689 -8.42 -29.93 -6.72
C ARG A 689 -7.05 -29.55 -7.24
N ARG A 690 -6.05 -29.42 -6.38
CA ARG A 690 -4.69 -29.02 -6.77
C ARG A 690 -3.68 -30.02 -6.26
N ILE A 691 -2.85 -30.50 -7.17
CA ILE A 691 -1.66 -31.29 -6.85
C ILE A 691 -0.47 -30.58 -7.48
N THR A 692 0.53 -30.29 -6.66
CA THR A 692 1.76 -29.63 -7.09
C THR A 692 2.94 -30.34 -6.44
N TYR A 693 3.90 -30.82 -7.22
CA TYR A 693 5.20 -31.18 -6.67
C TYR A 693 6.32 -30.91 -7.67
N SER A 694 7.54 -30.71 -7.18
CA SER A 694 8.70 -30.31 -8.02
C SER A 694 9.83 -31.33 -8.07
N ASP A 695 9.90 -32.29 -7.15
CA ASP A 695 10.96 -33.30 -7.14
C ASP A 695 10.50 -34.62 -7.78
N THR A 696 11.29 -35.13 -8.73
CA THR A 696 10.99 -36.36 -9.48
C THR A 696 11.03 -37.62 -8.62
N SER A 697 11.70 -37.56 -7.47
CA SER A 697 11.82 -38.64 -6.49
C SER A 697 10.68 -38.67 -5.46
N THR A 698 9.77 -37.69 -5.51
CA THR A 698 8.67 -37.54 -4.53
C THR A 698 7.76 -38.77 -4.48
N PHE A 699 7.42 -39.35 -5.63
CA PHE A 699 6.53 -40.52 -5.72
C PHE A 699 7.09 -41.57 -6.67
N SER A 700 6.85 -42.85 -6.35
CA SER A 700 6.95 -43.93 -7.32
C SER A 700 5.83 -43.84 -8.38
N ALA A 701 5.98 -44.61 -9.46
CA ALA A 701 4.97 -44.70 -10.52
C ALA A 701 3.61 -45.16 -9.97
N ASP A 702 3.63 -46.18 -9.11
CA ASP A 702 2.44 -46.76 -8.50
C ASP A 702 1.74 -45.76 -7.58
N ALA A 703 2.50 -45.02 -6.76
CA ALA A 703 1.96 -44.00 -5.87
C ALA A 703 1.38 -42.81 -6.64
N LEU A 704 2.12 -42.27 -7.61
CA LEU A 704 1.63 -41.19 -8.46
C LEU A 704 0.35 -41.59 -9.20
N GLY A 705 0.34 -42.81 -9.74
CA GLY A 705 -0.81 -43.37 -10.41
C GLY A 705 -2.04 -43.48 -9.54
N TYR A 706 -1.88 -44.00 -8.34
CA TYR A 706 -2.96 -44.09 -7.37
C TYR A 706 -3.47 -42.71 -6.95
N LEU A 707 -2.59 -41.74 -6.68
CA LEU A 707 -2.95 -40.37 -6.33
C LEU A 707 -3.79 -39.68 -7.42
N LEU A 708 -3.38 -39.83 -8.68
CA LEU A 708 -4.13 -39.30 -9.82
C LEU A 708 -5.47 -40.01 -9.99
N SER A 709 -5.53 -41.32 -9.76
CA SER A 709 -6.80 -42.07 -9.81
C SER A 709 -7.78 -41.62 -8.72
N LEU A 710 -7.29 -41.36 -7.50
CA LEU A 710 -8.09 -40.87 -6.37
C LEU A 710 -8.71 -39.50 -6.65
N SER A 711 -7.99 -38.64 -7.38
CA SER A 711 -8.37 -37.25 -7.65
C SER A 711 -8.97 -37.04 -9.04
N ALA A 712 -9.10 -38.09 -9.86
CA ALA A 712 -9.42 -37.97 -11.29
C ALA A 712 -10.69 -37.15 -11.61
N ARG A 713 -11.69 -37.17 -10.73
CA ARG A 713 -12.95 -36.41 -10.91
C ARG A 713 -12.89 -34.97 -10.39
N SER A 714 -12.03 -34.68 -9.41
CA SER A 714 -11.98 -33.40 -8.70
C SER A 714 -10.77 -32.54 -9.05
N LEU A 715 -9.72 -33.12 -9.63
CA LEU A 715 -8.46 -32.44 -9.95
C LEU A 715 -8.71 -31.36 -10.99
N GLU A 716 -8.42 -30.12 -10.61
CA GLU A 716 -8.53 -28.89 -11.43
C GLU A 716 -7.14 -28.45 -11.93
N VAL A 717 -6.11 -28.57 -11.09
CA VAL A 717 -4.74 -28.15 -11.41
C VAL A 717 -3.73 -29.24 -11.06
N LEU A 718 -2.91 -29.60 -12.03
CA LEU A 718 -1.80 -30.54 -11.86
C LEU A 718 -0.48 -29.87 -12.25
N PHE A 719 0.48 -29.83 -11.33
CA PHE A 719 1.85 -29.39 -11.58
C PHE A 719 2.80 -30.51 -11.17
N VAL A 720 3.59 -31.02 -12.11
CA VAL A 720 4.55 -32.11 -11.88
C VAL A 720 5.82 -31.88 -12.68
N PRO A 721 6.99 -32.40 -12.23
CA PRO A 721 8.18 -32.37 -13.05
C PRO A 721 8.05 -33.37 -14.22
N ALA A 722 8.57 -32.99 -15.38
CA ALA A 722 8.53 -33.76 -16.61
C ALA A 722 9.00 -35.21 -16.45
N ARG A 723 10.11 -35.43 -15.74
CA ARG A 723 10.61 -36.79 -15.47
C ARG A 723 9.74 -37.61 -14.53
N ALA A 724 8.85 -36.99 -13.75
CA ALA A 724 7.86 -37.77 -13.01
C ALA A 724 6.68 -38.16 -13.92
N ALA A 725 6.44 -37.42 -15.00
CA ALA A 725 5.42 -37.75 -15.98
C ALA A 725 5.77 -39.05 -16.75
N SER A 726 7.06 -39.37 -16.93
CA SER A 726 7.47 -40.69 -17.46
C SER A 726 7.11 -41.87 -16.55
N LYS A 727 6.81 -41.59 -15.28
CA LYS A 727 6.32 -42.57 -14.31
C LYS A 727 4.79 -42.62 -14.25
N PHE A 728 4.08 -41.92 -15.13
CA PHE A 728 2.62 -42.06 -15.18
C PHE A 728 2.26 -43.54 -15.44
N PRO A 729 1.36 -44.12 -14.64
CA PRO A 729 0.97 -45.51 -14.83
C PRO A 729 0.13 -45.64 -16.11
N THR A 730 -0.21 -46.87 -16.46
CA THR A 730 -1.40 -47.10 -17.29
C THR A 730 -2.64 -46.69 -16.50
N PHE A 731 -3.29 -45.61 -16.92
CA PHE A 731 -4.48 -45.11 -16.25
C PHE A 731 -5.68 -46.04 -16.47
N THR A 732 -6.35 -46.41 -15.37
CA THR A 732 -7.62 -47.15 -15.39
C THR A 732 -8.83 -46.22 -15.42
N THR A 733 -8.62 -44.91 -15.23
CA THR A 733 -9.67 -43.88 -15.24
C THR A 733 -9.96 -43.41 -16.67
N PRO A 734 -11.24 -43.18 -17.04
CA PRO A 734 -11.59 -42.84 -18.42
C PRO A 734 -11.26 -41.38 -18.80
N SER A 735 -11.25 -40.45 -17.84
CA SER A 735 -11.06 -39.01 -18.10
C SER A 735 -10.83 -38.17 -16.84
N PHE A 736 -10.03 -37.10 -16.96
CA PHE A 736 -9.92 -36.00 -15.98
C PHE A 736 -10.94 -34.90 -16.26
N ILE A 737 -12.17 -35.06 -15.78
CA ILE A 737 -13.32 -34.20 -16.15
C ILE A 737 -13.26 -32.76 -15.63
N SER A 738 -12.43 -32.49 -14.62
CA SER A 738 -12.34 -31.18 -13.94
C SER A 738 -11.01 -30.47 -14.21
N LEU A 739 -10.05 -31.13 -14.85
CA LEU A 739 -8.71 -30.59 -15.04
C LEU A 739 -8.76 -29.40 -16.01
N VAL A 740 -8.35 -28.23 -15.53
CA VAL A 740 -8.35 -26.96 -16.27
C VAL A 740 -6.95 -26.49 -16.65
N SER A 741 -5.95 -26.82 -15.81
CA SER A 741 -4.54 -26.45 -16.02
C SER A 741 -3.60 -27.62 -15.72
N LEU A 742 -2.71 -27.92 -16.66
CA LEU A 742 -1.63 -28.90 -16.53
C LEU A 742 -0.29 -28.18 -16.71
N THR A 743 0.59 -28.30 -15.73
CA THR A 743 1.96 -27.78 -15.80
C THR A 743 2.97 -28.92 -15.73
N LEU A 744 3.85 -28.99 -16.72
CA LEU A 744 5.04 -29.85 -16.70
C LEU A 744 6.27 -28.99 -16.53
N SER A 745 7.02 -29.19 -15.44
CA SER A 745 8.23 -28.43 -15.17
C SER A 745 9.50 -29.20 -15.54
N ILE A 746 10.46 -28.50 -16.13
CA ILE A 746 11.76 -29.02 -16.53
C ILE A 746 12.84 -28.12 -15.92
N GLU A 747 13.77 -28.72 -15.17
CA GLU A 747 14.99 -28.03 -14.74
C GLU A 747 16.02 -28.12 -15.87
N PHE A 748 16.62 -26.98 -16.23
CA PHE A 748 17.55 -26.94 -17.34
C PHE A 748 18.87 -27.60 -16.94
N GLU A 749 19.11 -28.80 -17.45
CA GLU A 749 20.38 -29.50 -17.34
C GLU A 749 20.85 -29.85 -18.77
N THR A 750 22.02 -29.34 -19.15
CA THR A 750 22.50 -29.38 -20.55
C THR A 750 22.60 -30.78 -21.13
N GLN A 751 22.75 -31.81 -20.29
CA GLN A 751 22.89 -33.21 -20.69
C GLN A 751 21.55 -33.97 -20.82
N THR A 752 20.47 -33.47 -20.22
CA THR A 752 19.24 -34.25 -19.97
C THR A 752 17.97 -33.54 -20.46
N ILE A 753 18.05 -32.26 -20.79
CA ILE A 753 16.92 -31.45 -21.25
C ILE A 753 16.13 -32.05 -22.43
N LEU A 754 16.82 -32.64 -23.42
CA LEU A 754 16.15 -33.25 -24.58
C LEU A 754 15.39 -34.51 -24.20
N LEU A 755 15.96 -35.29 -23.27
CA LEU A 755 15.28 -36.45 -22.70
C LEU A 755 14.03 -36.00 -21.95
N ASP A 756 14.10 -34.92 -21.17
CA ASP A 756 12.97 -34.40 -20.39
C ASP A 756 11.83 -33.88 -21.28
N LEU A 757 12.16 -33.23 -22.40
CA LEU A 757 11.20 -32.80 -23.41
C LEU A 757 10.57 -34.00 -24.15
N GLN A 758 11.35 -35.05 -24.42
CA GLN A 758 10.82 -36.29 -25.01
C GLN A 758 9.87 -36.99 -24.03
N LEU A 759 10.26 -37.11 -22.77
CA LEU A 759 9.43 -37.69 -21.71
C LEU A 759 8.13 -36.89 -21.49
N CYS A 760 8.17 -35.56 -21.61
CA CYS A 760 6.95 -34.74 -21.63
C CYS A 760 6.01 -35.15 -22.76
N THR A 761 6.53 -35.31 -23.97
CA THR A 761 5.73 -35.68 -25.15
C THR A 761 5.10 -37.06 -24.94
N ASP A 762 5.90 -38.05 -24.54
CA ASP A 762 5.44 -39.43 -24.33
C ASP A 762 4.42 -39.51 -23.18
N ALA A 763 4.60 -38.72 -22.11
CA ALA A 763 3.65 -38.67 -21.00
C ALA A 763 2.28 -38.10 -21.40
N LEU A 764 2.24 -37.16 -22.33
CA LEU A 764 1.01 -36.57 -22.85
C LEU A 764 0.22 -37.54 -23.75
N GLU A 765 0.91 -38.44 -24.45
CA GLU A 765 0.28 -39.49 -25.26
C GLU A 765 -0.53 -40.48 -24.39
N ILE A 766 -0.05 -40.76 -23.18
CA ILE A 766 -0.68 -41.72 -22.25
C ILE A 766 -1.67 -41.10 -21.25
N LEU A 767 -1.64 -39.78 -21.04
CA LEU A 767 -2.50 -39.09 -20.07
C LEU A 767 -3.97 -39.11 -20.50
N PRO A 768 -4.96 -39.56 -19.69
CA PRO A 768 -6.39 -39.62 -20.05
C PRO A 768 -6.99 -38.32 -20.60
N SER A 769 -8.14 -38.44 -21.28
CA SER A 769 -8.85 -37.28 -21.84
C SER A 769 -9.20 -36.25 -20.75
N ALA A 770 -8.97 -34.96 -21.02
CA ALA A 770 -9.25 -33.85 -20.10
C ALA A 770 -10.10 -32.79 -20.80
N PRO A 771 -11.44 -32.95 -20.86
CA PRO A 771 -12.31 -32.13 -21.71
C PRO A 771 -12.45 -30.66 -21.29
N LYS A 772 -12.04 -30.31 -20.07
CA LYS A 772 -12.04 -28.93 -19.56
C LYS A 772 -10.66 -28.28 -19.56
N LEU A 773 -9.63 -28.97 -20.07
CA LEU A 773 -8.28 -28.45 -20.06
C LEU A 773 -8.21 -27.27 -21.04
N THR A 774 -7.98 -26.09 -20.48
CA THR A 774 -7.89 -24.83 -21.22
C THR A 774 -6.49 -24.26 -21.23
N GLU A 775 -5.63 -24.68 -20.30
CA GLU A 775 -4.27 -24.19 -20.16
C GLU A 775 -3.29 -25.36 -20.00
N PHE A 776 -2.25 -25.36 -20.82
CA PHE A 776 -1.10 -26.23 -20.69
C PHE A 776 0.12 -25.36 -20.52
N VAL A 777 0.91 -25.60 -19.48
CA VAL A 777 2.11 -24.84 -19.15
C VAL A 777 3.32 -25.75 -19.26
N LEU A 778 4.24 -25.44 -20.16
CA LEU A 778 5.58 -26.00 -20.15
C LEU A 778 6.49 -25.01 -19.43
N GLN A 779 6.91 -25.36 -18.21
CA GLN A 779 7.73 -24.49 -17.38
C GLN A 779 9.19 -24.92 -17.41
N LEU A 780 10.08 -24.03 -17.83
CA LEU A 780 11.52 -24.25 -17.90
C LEU A 780 12.24 -23.38 -16.88
N TYR A 781 13.02 -23.99 -16.01
CA TYR A 781 13.93 -23.29 -15.11
C TYR A 781 15.31 -23.21 -15.77
N ALA A 782 15.67 -22.06 -16.34
CA ALA A 782 16.93 -21.87 -17.04
C ALA A 782 17.93 -21.06 -16.21
N TYR A 783 19.23 -21.26 -16.46
CA TYR A 783 20.29 -20.50 -15.77
C TYR A 783 20.68 -19.24 -16.54
N SER A 784 20.49 -19.23 -17.86
CA SER A 784 20.80 -18.11 -18.74
C SER A 784 19.85 -18.01 -19.93
N SER A 785 19.85 -16.88 -20.62
CA SER A 785 19.13 -16.68 -21.89
C SER A 785 19.68 -17.55 -23.03
N ALA A 786 20.98 -17.89 -22.99
CA ALA A 786 21.64 -18.75 -23.98
C ALA A 786 21.11 -20.20 -23.96
N ASP A 787 20.76 -20.68 -22.78
CA ASP A 787 20.17 -22.01 -22.55
C ASP A 787 18.90 -22.21 -23.38
N ILE A 788 18.02 -21.22 -23.40
CA ILE A 788 16.78 -21.27 -24.18
C ILE A 788 17.06 -21.24 -25.69
N ALA A 789 18.03 -20.44 -26.14
CA ALA A 789 18.42 -20.36 -27.54
C ALA A 789 18.94 -21.70 -28.08
N ILE A 790 19.62 -22.50 -27.25
CA ILE A 790 20.15 -23.81 -27.63
C ILE A 790 19.02 -24.80 -27.93
N ILE A 791 18.00 -24.92 -27.07
CA ILE A 791 16.89 -25.85 -27.30
C ILE A 791 15.99 -25.39 -28.45
N MET A 792 15.87 -24.07 -28.64
CA MET A 792 15.04 -23.49 -29.71
C MET A 792 15.70 -23.52 -31.09
N LYS A 793 16.94 -24.03 -31.20
CA LYS A 793 17.62 -24.20 -32.49
C LYS A 793 16.94 -25.31 -33.31
N GLU A 794 16.75 -25.03 -34.59
CA GLU A 794 16.13 -25.97 -35.53
C GLU A 794 16.85 -27.33 -35.52
N GLY A 795 16.06 -28.42 -35.48
CA GLY A 795 16.55 -29.80 -35.48
C GLY A 795 17.03 -30.32 -34.11
N VAL A 796 17.00 -29.52 -33.04
CA VAL A 796 17.42 -29.94 -31.69
C VAL A 796 16.32 -30.73 -30.96
N PHE A 797 15.06 -30.32 -31.08
CA PHE A 797 13.91 -31.03 -30.52
C PHE A 797 12.70 -30.91 -31.47
N ASP A 798 11.87 -31.95 -31.51
CA ASP A 798 10.66 -31.99 -32.34
C ASP A 798 9.49 -31.26 -31.65
N TRP A 799 9.56 -29.94 -31.67
CA TRP A 799 8.51 -29.04 -31.17
C TRP A 799 7.18 -29.22 -31.90
N ALA A 800 7.20 -29.72 -33.14
CA ALA A 800 6.01 -30.02 -33.93
C ALA A 800 5.24 -31.20 -33.37
N ARG A 801 5.93 -32.32 -33.12
CA ARG A 801 5.33 -33.48 -32.48
C ARG A 801 4.73 -33.14 -31.12
N LEU A 802 5.43 -32.38 -30.27
CA LEU A 802 4.89 -31.98 -28.95
C LEU A 802 3.61 -31.14 -29.10
N ALA A 803 3.63 -30.11 -29.95
CA ALA A 803 2.47 -29.24 -30.14
C ALA A 803 1.27 -29.99 -30.73
N ASP A 804 1.50 -30.83 -31.73
CA ASP A 804 0.44 -31.64 -32.35
C ASP A 804 -0.12 -32.66 -31.37
N THR A 805 0.72 -33.28 -30.53
CA THR A 805 0.28 -34.17 -29.44
C THR A 805 -0.60 -33.43 -28.44
N VAL A 806 -0.21 -32.23 -28.01
CA VAL A 806 -1.01 -31.40 -27.09
C VAL A 806 -2.35 -31.00 -27.70
N LEU A 807 -2.37 -30.55 -28.96
CA LEU A 807 -3.58 -30.12 -29.64
C LEU A 807 -4.52 -31.28 -29.96
N TRP A 808 -3.97 -32.43 -30.36
CA TRP A 808 -4.71 -33.67 -30.56
C TRP A 808 -5.33 -34.16 -29.25
N ARG A 809 -4.56 -34.10 -28.16
CA ARG A 809 -5.01 -34.60 -26.86
C ARG A 809 -6.01 -33.67 -26.18
N PHE A 810 -5.82 -32.35 -26.33
CA PHE A 810 -6.63 -31.32 -25.69
C PHE A 810 -7.18 -30.34 -26.73
N PRO A 811 -8.22 -30.72 -27.50
CA PRO A 811 -8.77 -29.88 -28.56
C PRO A 811 -9.41 -28.58 -28.03
N THR A 812 -9.77 -28.52 -26.74
CA THR A 812 -10.34 -27.35 -26.05
C THR A 812 -9.30 -26.36 -25.52
N LEU A 813 -8.01 -26.62 -25.75
CA LEU A 813 -6.92 -25.79 -25.25
C LEU A 813 -7.05 -24.34 -25.76
N LYS A 814 -7.04 -23.40 -24.82
CA LYS A 814 -7.07 -21.95 -25.11
C LYS A 814 -5.67 -21.33 -25.04
N ARG A 815 -4.82 -21.82 -24.13
CA ARG A 815 -3.49 -21.30 -23.88
C ARG A 815 -2.47 -22.44 -23.80
N PHE A 816 -1.45 -22.37 -24.65
CA PHE A 816 -0.19 -23.08 -24.49
C PHE A 816 0.81 -22.07 -23.94
N VAL A 817 1.16 -22.19 -22.67
CA VAL A 817 2.08 -21.27 -21.99
C VAL A 817 3.47 -21.87 -22.00
N PHE A 818 4.39 -21.23 -22.71
CA PHE A 818 5.82 -21.50 -22.60
C PHE A 818 6.39 -20.57 -21.53
N ARG A 819 6.57 -21.09 -20.32
CA ARG A 819 6.99 -20.30 -19.16
C ARG A 819 8.46 -20.52 -18.88
N VAL A 820 9.21 -19.44 -18.73
CA VAL A 820 10.61 -19.50 -18.34
C VAL A 820 10.81 -18.81 -16.99
N SER A 821 11.57 -19.48 -16.11
CA SER A 821 11.92 -19.00 -14.77
C SER A 821 13.44 -18.96 -14.62
N MET A 822 13.97 -17.84 -14.09
CA MET A 822 15.40 -17.62 -13.86
C MET A 822 15.64 -16.78 -12.59
N ASP A 823 16.78 -17.02 -11.93
CA ASP A 823 17.18 -16.35 -10.66
C ASP A 823 17.61 -14.88 -10.83
N LYS A 824 17.88 -14.44 -12.06
CA LYS A 824 18.24 -13.05 -12.40
C LYS A 824 17.17 -12.40 -13.28
N GLU A 825 17.00 -11.08 -13.17
CA GLU A 825 16.16 -10.33 -14.10
C GLU A 825 16.76 -10.36 -15.50
N LEU A 826 15.93 -10.70 -16.49
CA LEU A 826 16.30 -10.62 -17.89
C LEU A 826 16.46 -9.16 -18.30
N SER A 827 17.57 -8.86 -18.99
CA SER A 827 17.69 -7.57 -19.66
C SER A 827 16.59 -7.43 -20.74
N PRO A 828 16.19 -6.19 -21.09
CA PRO A 828 15.24 -5.96 -22.17
C PRO A 828 15.63 -6.66 -23.48
N MET A 829 16.93 -6.74 -23.80
CA MET A 829 17.46 -7.42 -24.99
C MET A 829 17.27 -8.94 -24.94
N GLU A 830 17.46 -9.57 -23.77
CA GLU A 830 17.27 -11.02 -23.62
C GLU A 830 15.79 -11.40 -23.68
N ASN A 831 14.91 -10.58 -23.08
CA ASN A 831 13.47 -10.74 -23.22
C ASN A 831 13.03 -10.64 -24.68
N GLU A 832 13.56 -9.67 -25.43
CA GLU A 832 13.26 -9.50 -26.85
C GLU A 832 13.76 -10.68 -27.69
N ALA A 833 14.99 -11.14 -27.44
CA ALA A 833 15.58 -12.29 -28.11
C ALA A 833 14.74 -13.56 -27.93
N ILE A 834 14.31 -13.86 -26.70
CA ILE A 834 13.57 -15.10 -26.46
C ILE A 834 12.12 -15.00 -26.94
N ASN A 835 11.48 -13.83 -26.82
CA ASN A 835 10.17 -13.58 -27.45
C ASN A 835 10.22 -13.66 -28.99
N MET A 836 11.40 -13.53 -29.59
CA MET A 836 11.62 -13.77 -31.02
C MET A 836 11.85 -15.27 -31.34
N PHE A 837 12.62 -16.01 -30.54
CA PHE A 837 12.99 -17.40 -30.85
C PHE A 837 11.86 -18.41 -30.60
N VAL A 838 11.13 -18.28 -29.49
CA VAL A 838 10.11 -19.26 -29.09
C VAL A 838 8.96 -19.38 -30.12
N PRO A 839 8.39 -18.28 -30.65
CA PRO A 839 7.36 -18.38 -31.69
C PRO A 839 7.87 -18.85 -33.05
N LYS A 840 9.19 -18.80 -33.31
CA LYS A 840 9.80 -19.30 -34.55
C LYS A 840 10.01 -20.81 -34.51
N ALA A 841 10.36 -21.36 -33.34
CA ALA A 841 10.63 -22.78 -33.14
C ALA A 841 9.36 -23.61 -32.87
N LEU A 842 8.35 -23.03 -32.21
CA LEU A 842 7.05 -23.68 -32.00
C LEU A 842 6.17 -23.56 -33.26
N PRO A 843 5.41 -24.60 -33.64
CA PRO A 843 4.66 -24.59 -34.89
C PRO A 843 3.56 -23.53 -34.94
N GLY A 844 3.32 -23.01 -36.15
CA GLY A 844 2.20 -22.11 -36.43
C GLY A 844 0.81 -22.70 -36.14
N THR A 845 0.68 -24.02 -35.96
CA THR A 845 -0.58 -24.70 -35.61
C THR A 845 -1.10 -24.29 -34.22
N LEU A 846 -0.23 -23.86 -33.31
CA LEU A 846 -0.64 -23.28 -32.02
C LEU A 846 -1.28 -21.88 -32.19
N GLY A 847 -0.91 -21.14 -33.24
CA GLY A 847 -1.47 -19.84 -33.59
C GLY A 847 -1.51 -18.86 -32.40
N ARG A 848 -2.68 -18.27 -32.15
CA ARG A 848 -2.90 -17.31 -31.04
C ARG A 848 -2.96 -17.95 -29.65
N ARG A 849 -2.87 -19.29 -29.54
CA ARG A 849 -2.92 -20.00 -28.26
C ARG A 849 -1.56 -19.98 -27.55
N LEU A 850 -0.47 -19.77 -28.28
CA LEU A 850 0.87 -19.68 -27.70
C LEU A 850 1.02 -18.38 -26.89
N VAL A 851 1.43 -18.52 -25.63
CA VAL A 851 1.79 -17.42 -24.74
C VAL A 851 3.17 -17.69 -24.17
N VAL A 852 4.06 -16.70 -24.23
CA VAL A 852 5.38 -16.79 -23.59
C VAL A 852 5.33 -15.99 -22.29
N GLU A 853 5.58 -16.64 -21.16
CA GLU A 853 5.55 -16.02 -19.83
C GLU A 853 6.93 -16.03 -19.19
N TRP A 854 7.27 -14.90 -18.56
CA TRP A 854 8.52 -14.70 -17.83
C TRP A 854 8.21 -14.50 -16.37
N ILE A 855 8.76 -15.37 -15.51
CA ILE A 855 8.62 -15.25 -14.07
C ILE A 855 10.01 -15.13 -13.47
N LYS A 856 10.28 -14.00 -12.81
CA LYS A 856 11.43 -13.88 -11.93
C LYS A 856 11.27 -14.92 -10.83
N SER A 857 12.24 -15.81 -10.62
CA SER A 857 12.20 -16.73 -9.47
C SER A 857 12.51 -15.96 -8.18
N TYR A 858 11.62 -15.02 -7.81
CA TYR A 858 11.48 -14.66 -6.42
C TYR A 858 10.96 -15.89 -5.68
N GLY A 859 11.85 -16.60 -5.00
CA GLY A 859 11.43 -17.55 -3.97
C GLY A 859 11.74 -19.02 -4.23
N ARG A 860 13.00 -19.41 -4.01
CA ARG A 860 13.25 -20.39 -2.93
C ARG A 860 13.49 -19.70 -1.57
N ARG A 861 13.77 -18.39 -1.54
CA ARG A 861 14.06 -17.62 -0.31
C ARG A 861 12.99 -16.62 0.14
N GLN A 862 12.25 -15.93 -0.74
CA GLN A 862 11.36 -14.83 -0.33
C GLN A 862 9.87 -15.15 -0.13
N ARG A 863 9.42 -16.40 -0.30
CA ARG A 863 8.09 -16.79 0.21
C ARG A 863 8.04 -16.88 1.75
N TRP A 864 9.20 -16.77 2.39
CA TRP A 864 9.39 -16.83 3.84
C TRP A 864 9.28 -15.46 4.55
N GLU A 865 9.12 -14.35 3.82
CA GLU A 865 9.07 -12.99 4.41
C GLU A 865 7.70 -12.29 4.25
N LEU A 866 6.71 -12.93 3.63
CA LEU A 866 5.36 -12.35 3.44
C LEU A 866 4.21 -13.16 4.06
N LEU A 867 4.54 -14.03 5.02
CA LEU A 867 3.65 -14.65 6.01
C LEU A 867 4.42 -14.77 7.34
#